data_AF-A0A1J1I839-F1
#
_entry.id   AF-A0A1J1I839-F1
#
_cell.length_a   1.000
_cell.length_b   1.000
_cell.length_c   1.000
_cell.angle_alpha   90.00
_cell.angle_beta   90.00
_cell.angle_gamma   90.00
#
_symmetry.space_group_name_H-M   'P 1'
#
loop_
_entity.id
_entity.type
_entity.pdbx_description
1 polymer ?
#
loop_
_entity_poly.entity_id
_entity_poly.type
_entity_poly.pdbx_seq_one_letter_code
_entity_poly.pdbx_strand_id
1 'polypeptide(L)'
;MSALNVKTLTYEEKELFVPEMETLCSVIETGLKSNFSDVSVSVVDCPNLSQAPFHLASSGLGGDATLVEFGSPVYLLPLVNKSKIYDIVELLRNISSYESKEFFTCGAGAGPFPIFNQNCEGMLNIRVGSDGTLKNETHVARIVPGGVELSKVPDQETRCALLGNLYLSEGKAGKVLKVTAKRRTGSENFISSMRLALAEYFTDDKTVGLGGTFLIKEGKAKQHVMDEFSKVPLYTEDDVNKWLTFHEMSAPLIAVGTFVTNEADLDLRLQHFHSFSKHGEGGHYHYDVTPDTVEYEGYFAVGRRIIRIDKPEQKLKQDSSGDLDPINLKYQEKETHKPSLDEIRNVLEEALKKNFNEVSVEIVDNPDLKSEPFYLASSGISGNPLIIEYGNDDYLLPLVDKSKVYNLIPTIREIETYKEKNFYVCGAGAGPFPLYDQNCEGIYNMKVFKNGTIDNQSHIARTQGSGTETLKLPNNETRAALLGNLFLSEGNDGKVLKVIAKNRTGEENFISAMRLGLSEKYSEDEVVGLGGVFVMKKGIANIHVMDRFSENPINTDEELNNWLTFHEMPAPLIALGNFVSHQTDFKLRYHHFHCFSKHNHGGHYHYDVTPDIVEYEGYFNIAERIILIDKSFAASSSPQLLVIILSAFIVKLINYLL
;
A
#
# COMPACT_ATOMS: atom_id res chain seq x y z
N MET A 1 -21.25 16.54 27.39
CA MET A 1 -19.94 15.93 27.71
C MET A 1 -18.92 17.04 27.84
N SER A 2 -18.01 16.95 28.81
CA SER A 2 -16.91 17.92 29.01
C SER A 2 -15.70 17.58 28.13
N ALA A 3 -14.88 18.58 27.82
CA ALA A 3 -13.58 18.36 27.18
C ALA A 3 -12.61 17.62 28.13
N LEU A 4 -11.60 16.99 27.54
CA LEU A 4 -10.48 16.38 28.27
C LEU A 4 -9.68 17.43 29.03
N ASN A 5 -9.11 17.04 30.16
CA ASN A 5 -8.18 17.89 30.90
C ASN A 5 -6.86 18.01 30.10
N VAL A 6 -6.59 19.20 29.57
CA VAL A 6 -5.41 19.44 28.71
C VAL A 6 -4.07 19.14 29.39
N LYS A 7 -4.02 19.15 30.73
CA LYS A 7 -2.82 18.83 31.52
C LYS A 7 -2.50 17.34 31.57
N THR A 8 -3.45 16.47 31.20
CA THR A 8 -3.24 15.02 31.17
C THR A 8 -2.85 14.50 29.78
N LEU A 9 -2.79 15.38 28.78
CA LEU A 9 -2.45 15.01 27.40
C LEU A 9 -0.94 15.04 27.16
N THR A 10 -0.48 14.25 26.22
CA THR A 10 0.91 14.27 25.73
C THR A 10 1.09 15.41 24.72
N TYR A 11 2.26 16.04 24.74
CA TYR A 11 2.68 17.07 23.80
C TYR A 11 4.08 16.72 23.30
N GLU A 12 4.21 16.48 22.01
CA GLU A 12 5.49 16.24 21.33
C GLU A 12 5.73 17.37 20.34
N GLU A 13 6.95 17.90 20.30
CA GLU A 13 7.30 19.04 19.46
C GLU A 13 8.50 18.68 18.57
N LYS A 14 8.42 19.06 17.29
CA LYS A 14 9.56 18.98 16.36
C LYS A 14 9.70 20.29 15.58
N GLU A 15 10.94 20.69 15.35
CA GLU A 15 11.25 21.77 14.40
C GLU A 15 10.96 21.30 12.97
N LEU A 16 10.46 22.22 12.14
CA LEU A 16 10.25 22.00 10.72
C LEU A 16 11.36 22.72 9.95
N PHE A 17 11.75 22.16 8.81
CA PHE A 17 12.63 22.84 7.89
C PHE A 17 11.90 24.03 7.27
N VAL A 18 12.50 25.21 7.37
CA VAL A 18 11.98 26.46 6.79
C VAL A 18 12.86 26.82 5.59
N PRO A 19 12.42 26.55 4.34
CA PRO A 19 13.20 26.89 3.17
C PRO A 19 13.27 28.41 2.97
N GLU A 20 14.31 28.85 2.25
CA GLU A 20 14.35 30.21 1.69
C GLU A 20 13.12 30.44 0.80
N MET A 21 12.47 31.60 0.95
CA MET A 21 11.17 31.86 0.35
C MET A 21 11.19 31.80 -1.18
N GLU A 22 12.28 32.23 -1.82
CA GLU A 22 12.48 32.14 -3.27
C GLU A 22 12.52 30.67 -3.73
N THR A 23 13.22 29.81 -2.98
CA THR A 23 13.28 28.37 -3.26
C THR A 23 11.90 27.74 -3.10
N LEU A 24 11.21 28.07 -2.01
CA LEU A 24 9.85 27.60 -1.74
C LEU A 24 8.89 27.97 -2.87
N CYS A 25 8.91 29.23 -3.33
CA CYS A 25 8.08 29.68 -4.45
C CYS A 25 8.38 28.89 -5.72
N SER A 26 9.66 28.75 -6.07
CA SER A 26 10.10 28.06 -7.29
C SER A 26 9.68 26.59 -7.32
N VAL A 27 9.84 25.88 -6.21
CA VAL A 27 9.48 24.46 -6.10
C VAL A 27 7.96 24.28 -6.21
N ILE A 28 7.18 25.08 -5.48
CA ILE A 28 5.71 25.03 -5.53
C ILE A 28 5.20 25.39 -6.93
N GLU A 29 5.77 26.42 -7.56
CA GLU A 29 5.39 26.83 -8.91
C GLU A 29 5.67 25.72 -9.94
N THR A 30 6.81 25.06 -9.81
CA THR A 30 7.20 23.92 -10.67
C THR A 30 6.21 22.76 -10.50
N GLY A 31 5.90 22.38 -9.26
CA GLY A 31 4.93 21.32 -8.96
C GLY A 31 3.51 21.60 -9.43
N LEU A 32 3.08 22.86 -9.35
CA LEU A 32 1.78 23.26 -9.88
C LEU A 32 1.77 23.30 -11.41
N LYS A 33 2.85 23.73 -12.08
CA LYS A 33 2.92 23.79 -13.55
C LYS A 33 2.88 22.42 -14.22
N SER A 34 3.21 21.33 -13.52
CA SER A 34 3.01 19.98 -14.05
C SER A 34 1.54 19.54 -14.03
N ASN A 35 0.69 20.22 -13.23
CA ASN A 35 -0.71 19.85 -13.02
C ASN A 35 -1.72 20.93 -13.40
N PHE A 36 -1.31 22.17 -13.66
CA PHE A 36 -2.18 23.31 -13.97
C PHE A 36 -1.59 24.17 -15.07
N SER A 37 -2.45 24.68 -15.97
CA SER A 37 -1.99 25.45 -17.13
C SER A 37 -1.63 26.91 -16.82
N ASP A 38 -2.31 27.54 -15.86
CA ASP A 38 -2.00 28.90 -15.41
C ASP A 38 -1.60 28.87 -13.95
N VAL A 39 -0.35 29.20 -13.64
CA VAL A 39 0.19 29.16 -12.28
C VAL A 39 0.97 30.43 -11.99
N SER A 40 0.80 30.96 -10.78
CA SER A 40 1.65 32.01 -10.23
C SER A 40 1.84 31.78 -8.75
N VAL A 41 3.09 31.86 -8.29
CA VAL A 41 3.47 31.70 -6.89
C VAL A 41 4.38 32.85 -6.51
N SER A 42 4.07 33.54 -5.41
CA SER A 42 4.82 34.74 -5.01
C SER A 42 4.72 35.01 -3.52
N VAL A 43 5.68 35.76 -2.99
CA VAL A 43 5.63 36.28 -1.62
C VAL A 43 4.97 37.66 -1.64
N VAL A 44 3.90 37.83 -0.87
CA VAL A 44 3.15 39.09 -0.80
C VAL A 44 2.90 39.51 0.64
N ASP A 45 2.54 40.77 0.86
CA ASP A 45 1.93 41.15 2.13
C ASP A 45 0.57 40.47 2.27
N CYS A 46 0.34 39.83 3.42
CA CYS A 46 -0.91 39.13 3.70
C CYS A 46 -2.08 40.09 3.54
N PRO A 47 -3.06 39.81 2.66
CA PRO A 47 -4.25 40.63 2.56
C PRO A 47 -5.06 40.49 3.86
N ASN A 48 -6.04 41.39 4.06
CA ASN A 48 -6.91 41.27 5.23
C ASN A 48 -7.87 40.06 5.09
N LEU A 49 -7.46 38.90 5.61
CA LEU A 49 -8.20 37.65 5.50
C LEU A 49 -9.51 37.64 6.33
N SER A 50 -9.74 38.62 7.20
CA SER A 50 -11.02 38.74 7.91
C SER A 50 -12.15 39.27 7.02
N GLN A 51 -11.80 39.84 5.87
CA GLN A 51 -12.75 40.37 4.90
C GLN A 51 -13.10 39.33 3.84
N ALA A 52 -14.10 39.65 3.01
CA ALA A 52 -14.39 38.87 1.82
C ALA A 52 -13.14 38.78 0.91
N PRO A 53 -12.89 37.64 0.25
CA PRO A 53 -13.73 36.44 0.25
C PRO A 53 -13.43 35.42 1.37
N PHE A 54 -12.43 35.63 2.24
CA PHE A 54 -11.92 34.59 3.16
C PHE A 54 -12.63 34.52 4.51
N HIS A 55 -13.11 35.65 5.04
CA HIS A 55 -13.92 35.69 6.28
C HIS A 55 -13.29 34.98 7.49
N LEU A 56 -11.97 35.01 7.65
CA LEU A 56 -11.28 34.42 8.79
C LEU A 56 -11.50 35.22 10.09
N ALA A 57 -11.26 34.59 11.24
CA ALA A 57 -11.36 35.24 12.53
C ALA A 57 -10.28 36.33 12.72
N SER A 58 -9.14 36.23 12.03
CA SER A 58 -8.06 37.21 12.04
C SER A 58 -7.79 37.83 10.67
N SER A 59 -7.15 38.99 10.66
CA SER A 59 -6.80 39.73 9.44
C SER A 59 -5.56 39.20 8.73
N GLY A 60 -4.71 38.39 9.36
CA GLY A 60 -3.54 37.82 8.71
C GLY A 60 -3.09 36.49 9.32
N LEU A 61 -2.02 35.94 8.76
CA LEU A 61 -1.36 34.70 9.19
C LEU A 61 0.00 34.96 9.88
N GLY A 62 0.36 36.22 10.12
CA GLY A 62 1.68 36.56 10.66
C GLY A 62 1.87 36.17 12.13
N GLY A 63 3.13 36.06 12.52
CA GLY A 63 3.56 35.71 13.87
C GLY A 63 4.40 34.45 13.91
N ASP A 64 4.42 33.77 15.06
CA ASP A 64 5.17 32.53 15.26
C ASP A 64 4.39 31.32 14.73
N ALA A 65 4.47 31.13 13.41
CA ALA A 65 3.76 30.09 12.67
C ALA A 65 4.11 28.69 13.18
N THR A 66 3.12 28.00 13.74
CA THR A 66 3.22 26.66 14.31
C THR A 66 2.10 25.79 13.72
N LEU A 67 2.41 24.56 13.33
CA LEU A 67 1.39 23.56 13.03
C LEU A 67 1.02 22.81 14.31
N VAL A 68 -0.25 22.47 14.49
CA VAL A 68 -0.72 21.71 15.63
C VAL A 68 -1.59 20.56 15.13
N GLU A 69 -1.29 19.34 15.56
CA GLU A 69 -2.09 18.15 15.26
C GLU A 69 -2.49 17.47 16.56
N PHE A 70 -3.78 17.42 16.84
CA PHE A 70 -4.32 16.77 18.03
C PHE A 70 -5.17 15.56 17.68
N GLY A 71 -5.20 14.58 18.57
CA GLY A 71 -6.02 13.38 18.39
C GLY A 71 -5.55 12.52 17.22
N SER A 72 -6.43 11.72 16.63
CA SER A 72 -6.08 10.87 15.48
C SER A 72 -7.36 10.28 14.89
N PRO A 73 -7.41 9.93 13.60
CA PRO A 73 -8.51 9.12 13.11
C PRO A 73 -8.65 7.75 13.81
N VAL A 74 -7.66 7.30 14.62
CA VAL A 74 -7.81 6.17 15.59
C VAL A 74 -8.96 6.40 16.56
N TYR A 75 -9.20 7.64 16.93
CA TYR A 75 -10.27 7.97 17.87
C TYR A 75 -11.64 7.99 17.18
N LEU A 76 -11.68 7.94 15.85
CA LEU A 76 -12.89 7.78 15.05
C LEU A 76 -13.12 6.32 14.62
N LEU A 77 -12.05 5.60 14.28
CA LEU A 77 -12.09 4.29 13.62
C LEU A 77 -11.28 3.24 14.41
N PRO A 78 -11.68 1.95 14.37
CA PRO A 78 -12.81 1.41 13.61
C PRO A 78 -14.17 1.68 14.28
N LEU A 79 -14.19 1.97 15.58
CA LEU A 79 -15.35 2.47 16.30
C LEU A 79 -14.96 3.76 17.04
N VAL A 80 -15.87 4.72 17.05
CA VAL A 80 -15.61 6.02 17.65
C VAL A 80 -15.37 5.94 19.16
N ASN A 81 -14.31 6.58 19.62
CA ASN A 81 -14.08 6.89 21.03
C ASN A 81 -14.65 8.29 21.37
N LYS A 82 -15.92 8.32 21.77
CA LYS A 82 -16.62 9.57 22.13
C LYS A 82 -16.06 10.28 23.37
N SER A 83 -15.10 9.71 24.09
CA SER A 83 -14.43 10.42 25.20
C SER A 83 -13.42 11.47 24.72
N LYS A 84 -13.00 11.40 23.45
CA LYS A 84 -11.99 12.28 22.86
C LYS A 84 -12.61 13.59 22.40
N ILE A 85 -12.95 14.44 23.37
CA ILE A 85 -13.45 15.80 23.17
C ILE A 85 -12.37 16.76 23.65
N TYR A 86 -12.05 17.75 22.82
CA TYR A 86 -11.02 18.74 23.10
C TYR A 86 -11.62 20.13 23.14
N ASP A 87 -11.05 21.02 23.92
CA ASP A 87 -11.28 22.46 23.82
C ASP A 87 -10.07 23.10 23.15
N ILE A 88 -10.28 23.73 21.99
CA ILE A 88 -9.18 24.29 21.18
C ILE A 88 -8.49 25.42 21.93
N VAL A 89 -9.23 26.27 22.64
CA VAL A 89 -8.63 27.39 23.36
C VAL A 89 -7.81 26.88 24.53
N GLU A 90 -8.33 25.93 25.31
CA GLU A 90 -7.56 25.34 26.42
C GLU A 90 -6.32 24.59 25.93
N LEU A 91 -6.44 23.81 24.83
CA LEU A 91 -5.31 23.10 24.22
C LEU A 91 -4.18 24.05 23.85
N LEU A 92 -4.52 25.12 23.12
CA LEU A 92 -3.55 26.07 22.62
C LEU A 92 -2.95 26.94 23.74
N ARG A 93 -3.74 27.26 24.77
CA ARG A 93 -3.25 27.93 25.99
C ARG A 93 -2.29 27.06 26.80
N ASN A 94 -2.42 25.73 26.71
CA ASN A 94 -1.51 24.82 27.41
C ASN A 94 -0.13 24.69 26.72
N ILE A 95 0.02 25.22 25.50
CA ILE A 95 1.32 25.38 24.84
C ILE A 95 2.04 26.56 25.50
N SER A 96 3.22 26.33 26.06
CA SER A 96 3.98 27.30 26.88
C SER A 96 4.18 28.67 26.21
N SER A 97 4.41 28.70 24.89
CA SER A 97 4.58 29.94 24.13
C SER A 97 3.29 30.75 23.92
N TYR A 98 2.12 30.19 24.26
CA TYR A 98 0.79 30.75 24.02
C TYR A 98 -0.06 30.94 25.29
N GLU A 99 0.43 30.54 26.47
CA GLU A 99 -0.30 30.62 27.75
C GLU A 99 -1.00 31.97 27.97
N SER A 100 -0.28 33.08 27.79
CA SER A 100 -0.83 34.45 27.95
C SER A 100 -0.79 35.30 26.67
N LYS A 101 -0.58 34.66 25.51
CA LYS A 101 -0.40 35.35 24.23
C LYS A 101 -1.71 35.48 23.45
N GLU A 102 -1.87 36.53 22.65
CA GLU A 102 -2.92 36.51 21.61
C GLU A 102 -2.60 35.42 20.58
N PHE A 103 -3.63 34.81 20.00
CA PHE A 103 -3.44 33.86 18.90
C PHE A 103 -4.60 33.81 17.93
N PHE A 104 -4.29 33.34 16.74
CA PHE A 104 -5.22 32.96 15.70
C PHE A 104 -4.92 31.52 15.28
N THR A 105 -5.99 30.73 15.13
CA THR A 105 -5.90 29.40 14.56
C THR A 105 -6.96 29.15 13.51
N CYS A 106 -6.59 28.42 12.46
CA CYS A 106 -7.54 27.85 11.51
C CYS A 106 -7.12 26.46 11.05
N GLY A 107 -8.08 25.61 10.70
CA GLY A 107 -7.77 24.27 10.23
C GLY A 107 -8.99 23.36 10.09
N ALA A 108 -8.70 22.06 9.99
CA ALA A 108 -9.68 21.02 9.71
C ALA A 108 -9.69 19.98 10.83
N GLY A 109 -10.87 19.46 11.18
CA GLY A 109 -11.03 18.43 12.21
C GLY A 109 -12.46 17.96 12.36
N ALA A 110 -12.74 17.02 13.26
CA ALA A 110 -14.11 16.66 13.57
C ALA A 110 -14.74 17.70 14.52
N GLY A 111 -15.94 18.15 14.19
CA GLY A 111 -16.66 19.16 14.95
C GLY A 111 -17.19 18.65 16.30
N PRO A 112 -17.71 19.54 17.16
CA PRO A 112 -18.25 19.20 18.47
C PRO A 112 -19.58 18.45 18.36
N PHE A 113 -19.50 17.13 18.16
CA PHE A 113 -20.69 16.26 18.12
C PHE A 113 -21.65 16.40 19.32
N PRO A 114 -21.24 16.80 20.56
CA PRO A 114 -22.18 16.99 21.65
C PRO A 114 -23.26 18.08 21.42
N ILE A 115 -23.07 19.00 20.47
CA ILE A 115 -24.04 20.07 20.17
C ILE A 115 -25.21 19.52 19.37
N PHE A 116 -24.93 18.68 18.38
CA PHE A 116 -25.91 18.15 17.44
C PHE A 116 -26.29 16.70 17.73
N ASN A 117 -25.63 16.07 18.71
CA ASN A 117 -25.70 14.63 18.97
C ASN A 117 -25.38 13.77 17.73
N GLN A 118 -24.53 14.30 16.84
CA GLN A 118 -24.18 13.73 15.54
C GLN A 118 -22.74 14.11 15.19
N ASN A 119 -22.07 13.27 14.41
CA ASN A 119 -20.78 13.62 13.84
C ASN A 119 -20.89 14.80 12.86
N CYS A 120 -19.80 15.56 12.69
CA CYS A 120 -19.77 16.68 11.76
C CYS A 120 -18.33 17.04 11.38
N GLU A 121 -18.15 17.63 10.19
CA GLU A 121 -16.89 18.24 9.79
C GLU A 121 -16.75 19.61 10.44
N GLY A 122 -15.59 19.91 11.02
CA GLY A 122 -15.26 21.22 11.61
C GLY A 122 -14.29 22.01 10.76
N MET A 123 -14.69 23.23 10.37
CA MET A 123 -13.85 24.24 9.73
C MET A 123 -13.42 25.23 10.81
N LEU A 124 -12.40 24.83 11.57
CA LEU A 124 -11.96 25.49 12.81
C LEU A 124 -11.34 26.85 12.47
N ASN A 125 -11.79 27.91 13.13
CA ASN A 125 -11.41 29.30 12.80
C ASN A 125 -11.64 30.22 14.00
N ILE A 126 -10.61 30.41 14.83
CA ILE A 126 -10.71 31.05 16.15
C ILE A 126 -9.61 32.09 16.32
N ARG A 127 -9.95 33.24 16.88
CA ARG A 127 -9.00 34.25 17.38
C ARG A 127 -9.27 34.53 18.85
N VAL A 128 -8.20 34.57 19.66
CA VAL A 128 -8.24 35.03 21.05
C VAL A 128 -7.34 36.25 21.19
N GLY A 129 -7.93 37.38 21.56
CA GLY A 129 -7.22 38.63 21.82
C GLY A 129 -6.37 38.58 23.08
N SER A 130 -5.45 39.54 23.21
CA SER A 130 -4.61 39.70 24.41
C SER A 130 -5.41 40.02 25.67
N ASP A 131 -6.61 40.58 25.51
CA ASP A 131 -7.58 40.88 26.55
C ASP A 131 -8.50 39.68 26.88
N GLY A 132 -8.30 38.53 26.23
CA GLY A 132 -9.16 37.36 26.35
C GLY A 132 -10.40 37.39 25.46
N THR A 133 -10.59 38.41 24.63
CA THR A 133 -11.74 38.48 23.71
C THR A 133 -11.68 37.34 22.70
N LEU A 134 -12.72 36.50 22.70
CA LEU A 134 -12.88 35.38 21.76
C LEU A 134 -13.69 35.82 20.54
N LYS A 135 -13.11 35.62 19.36
CA LYS A 135 -13.84 35.66 18.08
C LYS A 135 -13.79 34.28 17.45
N ASN A 136 -14.93 33.63 17.37
CA ASN A 136 -15.08 32.31 16.80
C ASN A 136 -15.86 32.41 15.49
N GLU A 137 -15.25 31.99 14.39
CA GLU A 137 -15.84 31.93 13.05
C GLU A 137 -15.87 30.48 12.54
N THR A 138 -15.82 29.51 13.46
CA THR A 138 -15.86 28.08 13.15
C THR A 138 -17.21 27.71 12.55
N HIS A 139 -17.16 26.99 11.43
CA HIS A 139 -18.34 26.39 10.81
C HIS A 139 -18.29 24.88 10.98
N VAL A 140 -19.47 24.25 10.94
CA VAL A 140 -19.61 22.80 10.88
C VAL A 140 -20.51 22.41 9.71
N ALA A 141 -20.14 21.32 9.04
CA ALA A 141 -20.99 20.67 8.04
C ALA A 141 -21.47 19.33 8.59
N ARG A 142 -22.78 19.05 8.47
CA ARG A 142 -23.39 17.79 8.92
C ARG A 142 -24.43 17.29 7.94
N ILE A 143 -24.69 15.98 7.96
CA ILE A 143 -25.77 15.36 7.18
C ILE A 143 -27.09 15.56 7.91
N VAL A 144 -28.08 16.12 7.21
CA VAL A 144 -29.46 16.27 7.69
C VAL A 144 -30.45 15.73 6.67
N PRO A 145 -31.74 15.51 7.04
CA PRO A 145 -32.76 15.20 6.06
C PRO A 145 -32.80 16.27 4.95
N GLY A 146 -32.47 15.89 3.72
CA GLY A 146 -32.42 16.79 2.56
C GLY A 146 -31.02 17.20 2.07
N GLY A 147 -29.95 16.78 2.74
CA GLY A 147 -28.57 16.97 2.25
C GLY A 147 -27.58 17.42 3.33
N VAL A 148 -26.68 18.33 2.96
CA VAL A 148 -25.68 18.92 3.87
C VAL A 148 -26.22 20.21 4.46
N GLU A 149 -26.07 20.36 5.78
CA GLU A 149 -26.28 21.64 6.45
C GLU A 149 -24.94 22.20 6.94
N LEU A 150 -24.60 23.40 6.45
CA LEU A 150 -23.51 24.20 6.95
C LEU A 150 -24.03 25.24 7.95
N SER A 151 -23.45 25.28 9.15
CA SER A 151 -23.83 26.26 10.17
C SER A 151 -22.62 26.74 10.97
N LYS A 152 -22.69 27.97 11.51
CA LYS A 152 -21.70 28.49 12.45
C LYS A 152 -21.97 27.93 13.85
N VAL A 153 -20.93 27.57 14.60
CA VAL A 153 -21.07 27.15 16.00
C VAL A 153 -21.41 28.35 16.90
N PRO A 154 -21.99 28.16 18.10
CA PRO A 154 -22.17 29.25 19.06
C PRO A 154 -20.84 29.96 19.36
N ASP A 155 -20.87 31.29 19.57
CA ASP A 155 -19.63 32.08 19.67
C ASP A 155 -18.68 31.62 20.79
N GLN A 156 -19.22 31.07 21.88
CA GLN A 156 -18.46 30.56 23.04
C GLN A 156 -18.08 29.08 22.92
N GLU A 157 -18.43 28.43 21.82
CA GLU A 157 -18.15 27.00 21.63
C GLU A 157 -16.79 26.78 20.98
N THR A 158 -15.80 26.45 21.80
CA THR A 158 -14.41 26.22 21.38
C THR A 158 -14.06 24.74 21.29
N ARG A 159 -15.03 23.85 21.51
CA ARG A 159 -14.77 22.41 21.49
C ARG A 159 -14.76 21.83 20.07
N CYS A 160 -14.02 20.74 19.94
CA CYS A 160 -13.98 19.83 18.80
C CYS A 160 -13.81 18.40 19.33
N ALA A 161 -13.70 17.42 18.45
CA ALA A 161 -13.55 16.03 18.87
C ALA A 161 -12.60 15.25 17.96
N LEU A 162 -12.13 14.11 18.48
CA LEU A 162 -11.44 13.01 17.79
C LEU A 162 -10.08 13.36 17.17
N LEU A 163 -10.02 14.35 16.30
CA LEU A 163 -8.84 14.73 15.53
C LEU A 163 -8.93 16.16 15.02
N GLY A 164 -7.79 16.79 14.81
CA GLY A 164 -7.71 18.03 14.04
C GLY A 164 -6.29 18.48 13.72
N ASN A 165 -6.18 19.21 12.62
CA ASN A 165 -4.94 19.72 12.06
C ASN A 165 -5.09 21.22 11.87
N LEU A 166 -4.29 21.98 12.60
CA LEU A 166 -4.43 23.41 12.80
C LEU A 166 -3.16 24.16 12.39
N TYR A 167 -3.37 25.28 11.73
CA TYR A 167 -2.41 26.36 11.66
C TYR A 167 -2.57 27.26 12.89
N LEU A 168 -1.48 27.66 13.55
CA LEU A 168 -1.45 28.54 14.71
C LEU A 168 -0.45 29.69 14.50
N SER A 169 -0.87 30.91 14.82
CA SER A 169 -0.02 32.11 14.78
C SER A 169 -0.57 33.19 15.72
N GLU A 170 0.00 34.40 15.66
CA GLU A 170 -0.57 35.59 16.35
C GLU A 170 -1.67 36.27 15.50
N GLY A 171 -1.83 35.85 14.24
CA GLY A 171 -2.79 36.40 13.30
C GLY A 171 -2.46 37.83 12.83
N LYS A 172 -1.18 38.23 12.92
CA LYS A 172 -0.70 39.57 12.57
C LYS A 172 -0.57 39.75 11.06
N ALA A 173 -0.34 40.99 10.61
CA ALA A 173 0.15 41.24 9.27
C ALA A 173 1.56 40.64 9.09
N GLY A 174 1.93 40.31 7.85
CA GLY A 174 3.23 39.73 7.54
C GLY A 174 3.31 39.26 6.09
N LYS A 175 4.47 38.78 5.68
CA LYS A 175 4.63 38.15 4.36
C LYS A 175 4.05 36.73 4.36
N VAL A 176 3.38 36.37 3.28
CA VAL A 176 2.80 35.03 3.06
C VAL A 176 3.05 34.59 1.62
N LEU A 177 2.96 33.29 1.38
CA LEU A 177 2.94 32.73 0.05
C LEU A 177 1.55 32.92 -0.56
N LYS A 178 1.45 33.66 -1.66
CA LYS A 178 0.27 33.68 -2.52
C LYS A 178 0.45 32.68 -3.64
N VAL A 179 -0.51 31.76 -3.76
CA VAL A 179 -0.54 30.71 -4.78
C VAL A 179 -1.82 30.87 -5.59
N THR A 180 -1.70 30.98 -6.91
CA THR A 180 -2.86 30.92 -7.82
C THR A 180 -2.63 29.85 -8.86
N ALA A 181 -3.64 29.03 -9.11
CA ALA A 181 -3.61 27.99 -10.12
C ALA A 181 -4.96 27.92 -10.84
N LYS A 182 -4.96 27.78 -12.17
CA LYS A 182 -6.19 27.59 -12.96
C LYS A 182 -6.05 26.44 -13.93
N ARG A 183 -7.19 25.81 -14.21
CA ARG A 183 -7.37 24.76 -15.21
C ARG A 183 -6.39 23.61 -14.99
N ARG A 184 -6.85 22.61 -14.23
CA ARG A 184 -6.05 21.43 -13.90
C ARG A 184 -5.88 20.55 -15.14
N THR A 185 -4.63 20.33 -15.53
CA THR A 185 -4.21 19.51 -16.67
C THR A 185 -3.61 18.16 -16.26
N GLY A 186 -3.23 18.00 -14.99
CA GLY A 186 -2.62 16.77 -14.46
C GLY A 186 -3.52 16.01 -13.48
N SER A 187 -3.00 14.91 -12.93
CA SER A 187 -3.72 14.04 -12.00
C SER A 187 -3.83 14.63 -10.59
N GLU A 188 -2.85 15.43 -10.17
CA GLU A 188 -2.76 15.89 -8.79
C GLU A 188 -3.66 17.10 -8.51
N ASN A 189 -4.35 17.08 -7.38
CA ASN A 189 -5.15 18.21 -6.92
C ASN A 189 -4.26 19.38 -6.44
N PHE A 190 -4.88 20.52 -6.14
CA PHE A 190 -4.17 21.75 -5.75
C PHE A 190 -3.20 21.58 -4.57
N ILE A 191 -3.62 20.90 -3.49
CA ILE A 191 -2.78 20.68 -2.30
C ILE A 191 -1.73 19.60 -2.57
N SER A 192 -2.12 18.49 -3.19
CA SER A 192 -1.20 17.38 -3.48
C SER A 192 -0.08 17.81 -4.43
N SER A 193 -0.37 18.66 -5.43
CA SER A 193 0.64 19.22 -6.34
C SER A 193 1.73 19.99 -5.59
N MET A 194 1.37 20.78 -4.59
CA MET A 194 2.34 21.54 -3.78
C MET A 194 3.11 20.62 -2.82
N ARG A 195 2.39 19.75 -2.11
CA ARG A 195 2.98 18.86 -1.09
C ARG A 195 3.98 17.88 -1.70
N LEU A 196 3.60 17.22 -2.80
CA LEU A 196 4.45 16.22 -3.46
C LEU A 196 5.71 16.86 -4.06
N ALA A 197 5.60 18.02 -4.69
CA ALA A 197 6.76 18.73 -5.22
C ALA A 197 7.75 19.14 -4.12
N LEU A 198 7.24 19.56 -2.96
CA LEU A 198 8.09 19.85 -1.80
C LEU A 198 8.73 18.60 -1.21
N ALA A 199 8.01 17.48 -1.13
CA ALA A 199 8.54 16.21 -0.64
C ALA A 199 9.62 15.62 -1.58
N GLU A 200 9.43 15.77 -2.89
CA GLU A 200 10.42 15.34 -3.89
C GLU A 200 11.70 16.19 -3.82
N TYR A 201 11.55 17.50 -3.59
CA TYR A 201 12.69 18.42 -3.56
C TYR A 201 13.44 18.43 -2.22
N PHE A 202 12.70 18.43 -1.12
CA PHE A 202 13.23 18.38 0.24
C PHE A 202 13.06 16.95 0.75
N THR A 203 14.13 16.15 0.61
CA THR A 203 14.24 14.75 1.05
C THR A 203 13.77 14.54 2.50
N ASP A 204 13.54 13.28 2.90
CA ASP A 204 12.86 12.94 4.16
C ASP A 204 13.49 13.54 5.44
N ASP A 205 14.77 13.91 5.42
CA ASP A 205 15.47 14.59 6.51
C ASP A 205 15.03 16.06 6.73
N LYS A 206 14.25 16.64 5.80
CA LYS A 206 13.80 18.03 5.82
C LYS A 206 12.28 18.14 5.68
N THR A 207 11.56 17.86 6.77
CA THR A 207 10.11 18.02 6.80
C THR A 207 9.72 19.50 6.66
N VAL A 208 8.95 19.82 5.62
CA VAL A 208 8.39 21.16 5.39
C VAL A 208 6.88 21.10 5.67
N GLY A 209 6.36 22.08 6.42
CA GLY A 209 4.94 22.16 6.75
C GLY A 209 4.37 23.55 6.46
N LEU A 210 3.17 23.60 5.89
CA LEU A 210 2.45 24.83 5.59
C LEU A 210 1.03 24.76 6.12
N GLY A 211 0.50 25.92 6.50
CA GLY A 211 -0.89 26.08 6.89
C GLY A 211 -1.46 27.43 6.42
N GLY A 212 -2.78 27.52 6.36
CA GLY A 212 -3.44 28.75 5.93
C GLY A 212 -4.80 28.48 5.30
N THR A 213 -5.11 29.25 4.26
CA THR A 213 -6.41 29.20 3.58
C THR A 213 -6.26 29.24 2.08
N PHE A 214 -7.20 28.63 1.36
CA PHE A 214 -7.37 28.86 -0.06
C PHE A 214 -8.84 28.97 -0.44
N LEU A 215 -9.09 29.67 -1.55
CA LEU A 215 -10.39 29.87 -2.14
C LEU A 215 -10.44 29.09 -3.44
N ILE A 216 -11.45 28.22 -3.58
CA ILE A 216 -11.91 27.74 -4.87
C ILE A 216 -12.82 28.83 -5.41
N LYS A 217 -12.34 29.61 -6.38
CA LYS A 217 -13.02 30.78 -6.95
C LYS A 217 -14.05 30.41 -8.00
N GLU A 218 -13.73 29.39 -8.78
CA GLU A 218 -14.55 28.86 -9.86
C GLU A 218 -14.44 27.33 -9.90
N GLY A 219 -15.48 26.66 -10.40
CA GLY A 219 -15.55 25.21 -10.50
C GLY A 219 -16.28 24.53 -9.35
N LYS A 220 -16.05 23.23 -9.18
CA LYS A 220 -16.61 22.40 -8.12
C LYS A 220 -15.54 21.50 -7.51
N ALA A 221 -15.74 21.11 -6.26
CA ALA A 221 -14.92 20.14 -5.55
C ALA A 221 -15.73 18.93 -5.09
N LYS A 222 -15.12 17.75 -5.20
CA LYS A 222 -15.57 16.57 -4.47
C LYS A 222 -15.22 16.77 -3.00
N GLN A 223 -16.23 16.70 -2.15
CA GLN A 223 -16.09 16.78 -0.71
C GLN A 223 -16.84 15.64 -0.03
N HIS A 224 -16.47 15.28 1.19
CA HIS A 224 -17.34 14.45 2.03
C HIS A 224 -17.81 15.19 3.26
N VAL A 225 -18.90 14.70 3.83
CA VAL A 225 -19.35 15.03 5.18
C VAL A 225 -19.61 13.72 5.90
N MET A 226 -19.02 13.53 7.08
CA MET A 226 -19.26 12.37 7.91
C MET A 226 -20.74 12.25 8.30
N ASP A 227 -21.28 11.03 8.15
CA ASP A 227 -22.63 10.68 8.61
C ASP A 227 -22.64 10.42 10.14
N GLU A 228 -23.78 10.03 10.71
CA GLU A 228 -23.86 9.51 12.08
C GLU A 228 -22.75 8.51 12.36
N PHE A 229 -22.20 8.54 13.57
CA PHE A 229 -21.16 7.59 13.97
C PHE A 229 -21.59 6.16 13.68
N SER A 230 -20.72 5.41 12.98
CA SER A 230 -21.00 4.01 12.66
C SER A 230 -21.29 3.20 13.92
N LYS A 231 -22.32 2.36 13.83
CA LYS A 231 -22.71 1.41 14.88
C LYS A 231 -21.93 0.10 14.77
N VAL A 232 -21.22 -0.10 13.66
CA VAL A 232 -20.38 -1.27 13.38
C VAL A 232 -18.94 -0.82 13.12
N PRO A 233 -17.94 -1.65 13.45
CA PRO A 233 -16.55 -1.32 13.17
C PRO A 233 -16.29 -1.08 11.67
N LEU A 234 -15.57 -0.01 11.33
CA LEU A 234 -15.10 0.31 9.98
C LEU A 234 -13.61 -0.04 9.89
N TYR A 235 -13.28 -1.19 9.32
CA TYR A 235 -11.89 -1.69 9.30
C TYR A 235 -11.13 -1.33 8.02
N THR A 236 -11.86 -1.13 6.93
CA THR A 236 -11.29 -0.91 5.60
C THR A 236 -11.60 0.48 5.06
N GLU A 237 -10.82 0.93 4.07
CA GLU A 237 -11.12 2.16 3.35
C GLU A 237 -12.50 2.11 2.68
N ASP A 238 -12.91 0.94 2.17
CA ASP A 238 -14.24 0.73 1.60
C ASP A 238 -15.35 0.88 2.64
N ASP A 239 -15.16 0.39 3.87
CA ASP A 239 -16.13 0.60 4.96
C ASP A 239 -16.27 2.10 5.24
N VAL A 240 -15.14 2.81 5.32
CA VAL A 240 -15.11 4.27 5.53
C VAL A 240 -15.77 4.99 4.36
N ASN A 241 -15.45 4.66 3.12
CA ASN A 241 -16.00 5.29 1.92
C ASN A 241 -17.50 5.01 1.75
N LYS A 242 -18.00 3.85 2.18
CA LYS A 242 -19.44 3.55 2.21
C LYS A 242 -20.17 4.31 3.32
N TRP A 243 -19.48 4.57 4.43
CA TRP A 243 -20.01 5.32 5.56
C TRP A 243 -20.01 6.84 5.32
N LEU A 244 -19.00 7.36 4.63
CA LEU A 244 -18.90 8.77 4.26
C LEU A 244 -19.93 9.15 3.19
N THR A 245 -20.52 10.34 3.32
CA THR A 245 -21.40 10.87 2.27
C THR A 245 -20.62 11.86 1.40
N PHE A 246 -20.46 11.55 0.11
CA PHE A 246 -19.73 12.37 -0.85
C PHE A 246 -20.65 13.31 -1.65
N HIS A 247 -20.15 14.50 -1.95
CA HIS A 247 -20.86 15.57 -2.65
C HIS A 247 -19.95 16.29 -3.64
N GLU A 248 -20.54 16.82 -4.73
CA GLU A 248 -19.89 17.82 -5.57
C GLU A 248 -20.40 19.20 -5.17
N MET A 249 -19.53 20.00 -4.55
CA MET A 249 -19.87 21.33 -4.03
C MET A 249 -19.27 22.41 -4.93
N SER A 250 -20.04 23.46 -5.19
CA SER A 250 -19.69 24.55 -6.11
C SER A 250 -18.93 25.67 -5.42
N ALA A 251 -18.01 26.27 -6.15
CA ALA A 251 -17.37 27.53 -5.76
C ALA A 251 -18.41 28.66 -5.59
N PRO A 252 -18.16 29.67 -4.72
CA PRO A 252 -16.93 29.87 -3.95
C PRO A 252 -16.85 29.05 -2.65
N LEU A 253 -15.75 28.30 -2.48
CA LEU A 253 -15.45 27.50 -1.28
C LEU A 253 -14.18 28.00 -0.60
N ILE A 254 -14.26 28.32 0.69
CA ILE A 254 -13.16 28.81 1.51
C ILE A 254 -12.61 27.65 2.33
N ALA A 255 -11.44 27.15 1.96
CA ALA A 255 -10.77 26.06 2.64
C ALA A 255 -9.78 26.57 3.69
N VAL A 256 -9.69 25.86 4.81
CA VAL A 256 -8.71 26.07 5.89
C VAL A 256 -8.08 24.74 6.29
N GLY A 257 -6.79 24.73 6.57
CA GLY A 257 -6.08 23.49 6.84
C GLY A 257 -4.57 23.60 6.79
N THR A 258 -3.93 22.43 6.76
CA THR A 258 -2.48 22.27 6.77
C THR A 258 -2.03 21.11 5.87
N PHE A 259 -0.76 21.14 5.46
CA PHE A 259 -0.08 19.98 4.89
C PHE A 259 1.40 19.94 5.31
N VAL A 260 1.98 18.75 5.33
CA VAL A 260 3.40 18.46 5.63
C VAL A 260 3.97 17.50 4.60
N THR A 261 5.28 17.56 4.32
CA THR A 261 5.91 16.71 3.31
C THR A 261 6.04 15.25 3.72
N ASN A 262 6.28 14.98 5.01
CA ASN A 262 6.39 13.65 5.60
C ASN A 262 5.90 13.63 7.06
N GLU A 263 5.87 12.45 7.69
CA GLU A 263 5.32 12.27 9.04
C GLU A 263 6.23 12.71 10.18
N ALA A 264 7.52 12.99 9.93
CA ALA A 264 8.50 13.36 10.94
C ALA A 264 8.44 12.49 12.22
N ASP A 265 8.22 11.17 12.13
CA ASP A 265 7.98 10.24 13.26
C ASP A 265 6.85 10.62 14.24
N LEU A 266 5.97 11.54 13.86
CA LEU A 266 4.90 12.08 14.72
C LEU A 266 3.52 11.51 14.37
N ASP A 267 3.43 10.55 13.45
CA ASP A 267 2.16 9.96 13.00
C ASP A 267 1.21 11.05 12.49
N LEU A 268 1.70 11.84 11.52
CA LEU A 268 1.03 13.06 11.06
C LEU A 268 0.10 12.78 9.90
N ARG A 269 -1.02 13.50 9.87
CA ARG A 269 -1.84 13.58 8.67
C ARG A 269 -1.21 14.54 7.66
N LEU A 270 -0.68 13.98 6.56
CA LEU A 270 0.12 14.72 5.57
C LEU A 270 -0.61 15.90 4.90
N GLN A 271 -1.94 15.84 4.78
CA GLN A 271 -2.75 16.95 4.31
C GLN A 271 -4.17 16.84 4.85
N HIS A 272 -4.72 17.97 5.30
CA HIS A 272 -6.08 18.01 5.80
C HIS A 272 -6.68 19.42 5.64
N PHE A 273 -7.69 19.53 4.77
CA PHE A 273 -8.41 20.78 4.51
C PHE A 273 -9.91 20.54 4.53
N HIS A 274 -10.62 21.40 5.26
CA HIS A 274 -12.08 21.50 5.21
C HIS A 274 -12.46 22.85 4.61
N SER A 275 -13.60 22.92 3.93
CA SER A 275 -14.09 24.16 3.34
C SER A 275 -15.50 24.54 3.79
N PHE A 276 -15.79 25.83 3.76
CA PHE A 276 -17.11 26.41 4.02
C PHE A 276 -17.43 27.48 2.97
N SER A 277 -18.70 27.88 2.87
CA SER A 277 -19.16 28.90 1.91
C SER A 277 -20.18 29.84 2.53
N LYS A 278 -20.58 30.86 1.76
CA LYS A 278 -21.72 31.73 2.10
C LYS A 278 -23.04 31.25 1.51
N HIS A 279 -23.04 30.14 0.76
CA HIS A 279 -24.23 29.56 0.12
C HIS A 279 -24.60 28.18 0.69
N GLY A 280 -24.07 27.82 1.86
CA GLY A 280 -24.51 26.64 2.62
C GLY A 280 -23.78 25.33 2.30
N GLU A 281 -22.77 25.34 1.44
CA GLU A 281 -21.94 24.17 1.13
C GLU A 281 -20.61 24.20 1.89
N GLY A 282 -20.17 23.03 2.37
CA GLY A 282 -18.89 22.85 3.04
C GLY A 282 -18.69 21.40 3.49
N GLY A 283 -17.46 21.02 3.79
CA GLY A 283 -17.08 19.67 4.17
C GLY A 283 -15.58 19.41 4.04
N HIS A 284 -15.20 18.14 3.97
CA HIS A 284 -13.82 17.70 3.77
C HIS A 284 -13.42 17.72 2.29
N TYR A 285 -12.40 18.49 1.93
CA TYR A 285 -11.94 18.62 0.54
C TYR A 285 -11.13 17.40 0.08
N HIS A 286 -11.46 16.87 -1.11
CA HIS A 286 -10.65 15.85 -1.81
C HIS A 286 -9.90 16.44 -2.99
N TYR A 287 -10.64 16.89 -4.01
CA TYR A 287 -10.12 17.42 -5.27
C TYR A 287 -11.21 18.16 -6.05
N ASP A 288 -10.83 19.00 -7.02
CA ASP A 288 -11.80 19.53 -7.98
C ASP A 288 -12.33 18.46 -8.95
N VAL A 289 -13.60 18.62 -9.34
CA VAL A 289 -14.28 17.77 -10.34
C VAL A 289 -14.58 18.51 -11.64
N THR A 290 -14.19 19.78 -11.73
CA THR A 290 -14.28 20.60 -12.95
C THR A 290 -12.89 21.08 -13.35
N PRO A 291 -11.97 20.17 -13.73
CA PRO A 291 -10.56 20.49 -13.96
C PRO A 291 -10.38 21.61 -14.99
N ASP A 292 -11.19 21.66 -16.04
CA ASP A 292 -11.06 22.63 -17.13
C ASP A 292 -11.39 24.08 -16.76
N THR A 293 -12.14 24.29 -15.66
CA THR A 293 -12.63 25.61 -15.26
C THR A 293 -12.23 26.01 -13.84
N VAL A 294 -11.58 25.11 -13.08
CA VAL A 294 -11.24 25.40 -11.68
C VAL A 294 -10.25 26.56 -11.58
N GLU A 295 -10.49 27.46 -10.62
CA GLU A 295 -9.57 28.54 -10.26
C GLU A 295 -9.34 28.53 -8.74
N TYR A 296 -8.07 28.48 -8.34
CA TYR A 296 -7.63 28.52 -6.95
C TYR A 296 -6.88 29.82 -6.63
N GLU A 297 -7.09 30.35 -5.43
CA GLU A 297 -6.28 31.41 -4.83
C GLU A 297 -6.02 31.10 -3.34
N GLY A 298 -4.78 30.83 -2.98
CA GLY A 298 -4.35 30.45 -1.63
C GLY A 298 -3.34 31.41 -1.00
N TYR A 299 -3.42 31.52 0.32
CA TYR A 299 -2.47 32.23 1.17
C TYR A 299 -1.97 31.29 2.28
N PHE A 300 -0.68 31.00 2.26
CA PHE A 300 -0.05 30.03 3.16
C PHE A 300 1.14 30.64 3.90
N ALA A 301 1.36 30.17 5.13
CA ALA A 301 2.53 30.44 5.92
C ALA A 301 3.29 29.14 6.21
N VAL A 302 4.61 29.23 6.26
CA VAL A 302 5.50 28.11 6.57
C VAL A 302 5.55 27.93 8.09
N GLY A 303 5.24 26.73 8.56
CA GLY A 303 5.38 26.36 9.96
C GLY A 303 6.86 26.23 10.33
N ARG A 304 7.24 26.80 11.47
CA ARG A 304 8.61 26.67 12.03
C ARG A 304 8.79 25.40 12.84
N ARG A 305 7.67 24.88 13.35
CA ARG A 305 7.58 23.70 14.19
C ARG A 305 6.18 23.10 14.09
N ILE A 306 6.07 21.86 14.51
CA ILE A 306 4.81 21.15 14.67
C ILE A 306 4.68 20.59 16.08
N ILE A 307 3.48 20.72 16.65
CA ILE A 307 3.13 20.20 17.98
C ILE A 307 2.09 19.10 17.80
N ARG A 308 2.44 17.89 18.20
CA ARG A 308 1.57 16.71 18.21
C ARG A 308 0.99 16.53 19.61
N ILE A 309 -0.34 16.57 19.73
CA ILE A 309 -1.06 16.51 21.01
C ILE A 309 -1.91 15.24 21.08
N ASP A 310 -1.87 14.54 22.22
CA ASP A 310 -2.68 13.33 22.46
C ASP A 310 -2.50 12.30 21.33
N LYS A 311 -1.24 12.09 20.93
CA LYS A 311 -0.86 11.05 19.97
C LYS A 311 -1.26 9.68 20.54
N PRO A 312 -2.01 8.85 19.80
CA PRO A 312 -2.39 7.54 20.30
C PRO A 312 -1.15 6.64 20.42
N GLU A 313 -1.12 5.77 21.44
CA GLU A 313 -0.07 4.76 21.59
C GLU A 313 -0.12 3.71 20.48
N GLN A 314 -1.32 3.45 19.95
CA GLN A 314 -1.55 2.61 18.79
C GLN A 314 -1.81 3.53 17.60
N LYS A 315 -0.98 3.45 16.55
CA LYS A 315 -1.31 4.09 15.29
C LYS A 315 -2.64 3.52 14.79
N LEU A 316 -3.35 4.30 13.96
CA LEU A 316 -4.32 3.65 13.08
C LEU A 316 -3.51 2.62 12.32
N LYS A 317 -4.10 1.49 11.97
CA LYS A 317 -3.51 0.66 10.92
C LYS A 317 -3.48 1.53 9.66
N GLN A 318 -2.46 2.36 9.53
CA GLN A 318 -2.25 3.32 8.48
C GLN A 318 -1.38 2.62 7.45
N ASP A 319 -1.90 1.50 6.99
CA ASP A 319 -1.89 1.16 5.59
C ASP A 319 -3.36 0.88 5.27
N SER A 320 -4.01 1.83 4.59
CA SER A 320 -5.43 1.78 4.22
C SER A 320 -5.76 0.66 3.21
N SER A 321 -4.80 -0.21 2.94
CA SER A 321 -4.91 -1.43 2.14
C SER A 321 -5.56 -2.60 2.90
N GLY A 322 -5.62 -2.56 4.23
CA GLY A 322 -5.95 -3.73 5.06
C GLY A 322 -4.78 -4.73 5.17
N ASP A 323 -3.58 -4.35 4.73
CA ASP A 323 -2.39 -5.20 4.76
C ASP A 323 -1.87 -5.40 6.19
N LEU A 324 -1.16 -6.50 6.37
CA LEU A 324 -0.40 -6.79 7.57
C LEU A 324 0.80 -5.85 7.63
N ASP A 325 0.95 -5.19 8.78
CA ASP A 325 2.07 -4.30 9.06
C ASP A 325 3.40 -5.08 9.05
N PRO A 326 4.31 -4.78 8.12
CA PRO A 326 5.60 -5.45 7.98
C PRO A 326 6.43 -5.49 9.27
N ILE A 327 6.36 -4.45 10.11
CA ILE A 327 7.13 -4.40 11.37
C ILE A 327 6.65 -5.43 12.40
N ASN A 328 5.38 -5.84 12.28
CA ASN A 328 4.74 -6.82 13.15
C ASN A 328 4.85 -8.25 12.58
N LEU A 329 5.28 -8.39 11.32
CA LEU A 329 5.56 -9.67 10.70
C LEU A 329 6.93 -10.18 11.15
N LYS A 330 6.95 -10.91 12.26
CA LYS A 330 8.15 -11.65 12.67
C LYS A 330 8.51 -12.65 11.57
N TYR A 331 9.77 -12.63 11.14
CA TYR A 331 10.31 -13.66 10.26
C TYR A 331 11.25 -14.60 11.02
N GLN A 332 11.36 -15.82 10.51
CA GLN A 332 12.36 -16.79 10.91
C GLN A 332 13.29 -17.07 9.74
N GLU A 333 14.54 -17.36 10.05
CA GLU A 333 15.57 -17.62 9.04
C GLU A 333 16.18 -19.01 9.29
N LYS A 334 16.35 -19.75 8.20
CA LYS A 334 17.02 -21.06 8.21
C LYS A 334 18.06 -21.10 7.11
N GLU A 335 19.27 -21.54 7.43
CA GLU A 335 20.29 -21.83 6.43
C GLU A 335 19.93 -23.09 5.63
N THR A 336 20.17 -23.04 4.33
CA THR A 336 20.11 -24.22 3.46
C THR A 336 21.49 -24.85 3.38
N HIS A 337 21.52 -26.13 3.00
CA HIS A 337 22.75 -26.73 2.52
C HIS A 337 23.16 -26.08 1.19
N LYS A 338 24.45 -25.74 1.04
CA LYS A 338 24.98 -24.96 -0.08
C LYS A 338 25.99 -25.76 -0.92
N PRO A 339 25.56 -26.75 -1.71
CA PRO A 339 26.46 -27.43 -2.64
C PRO A 339 27.01 -26.46 -3.69
N SER A 340 28.13 -26.84 -4.29
CA SER A 340 28.65 -26.11 -5.45
C SER A 340 27.71 -26.19 -6.64
N LEU A 341 27.72 -25.18 -7.53
CA LEU A 341 26.96 -25.24 -8.79
C LEU A 341 27.35 -26.46 -9.63
N ASP A 342 28.62 -26.88 -9.61
CA ASP A 342 29.08 -28.08 -10.33
C ASP A 342 28.43 -29.36 -9.80
N GLU A 343 28.28 -29.46 -8.49
CA GLU A 343 27.61 -30.59 -7.85
C GLU A 343 26.12 -30.62 -8.18
N ILE A 344 25.41 -29.50 -8.01
CA ILE A 344 23.99 -29.40 -8.35
C ILE A 344 23.77 -29.69 -9.83
N ARG A 345 24.61 -29.14 -10.72
CA ARG A 345 24.56 -29.41 -12.16
C ARG A 345 24.53 -30.91 -12.44
N ASN A 346 25.45 -31.67 -11.86
CA ASN A 346 25.52 -33.12 -12.06
C ASN A 346 24.27 -33.83 -11.51
N VAL A 347 23.79 -33.44 -10.33
CA VAL A 347 22.60 -34.05 -9.71
C VAL A 347 21.36 -33.82 -10.56
N LEU A 348 21.14 -32.58 -11.02
CA LEU A 348 19.99 -32.24 -11.86
C LEU A 348 20.07 -32.95 -13.21
N GLU A 349 21.25 -33.00 -13.83
CA GLU A 349 21.44 -33.64 -15.13
C GLU A 349 21.10 -35.13 -15.08
N GLU A 350 21.60 -35.85 -14.07
CA GLU A 350 21.32 -37.28 -13.91
C GLU A 350 19.85 -37.55 -13.56
N ALA A 351 19.22 -36.69 -12.75
CA ALA A 351 17.81 -36.83 -12.41
C ALA A 351 16.89 -36.58 -13.60
N LEU A 352 17.19 -35.57 -14.42
CA LEU A 352 16.44 -35.26 -15.63
C LEU A 352 16.61 -36.34 -16.71
N LYS A 353 17.80 -36.94 -16.87
CA LYS A 353 18.03 -38.05 -17.82
C LYS A 353 17.18 -39.29 -17.54
N LYS A 354 16.72 -39.48 -16.29
CA LYS A 354 15.76 -40.55 -15.96
C LYS A 354 14.37 -40.28 -16.53
N ASN A 355 14.03 -39.03 -16.83
CA ASN A 355 12.68 -38.61 -17.20
C ASN A 355 12.56 -37.91 -18.55
N PHE A 356 13.66 -37.54 -19.21
CA PHE A 356 13.67 -36.81 -20.48
C PHE A 356 14.72 -37.36 -21.44
N ASN A 357 14.42 -37.40 -22.73
CA ASN A 357 15.35 -37.93 -23.74
C ASN A 357 16.52 -37.00 -24.03
N GLU A 358 16.27 -35.70 -24.08
CA GLU A 358 17.31 -34.70 -24.36
C GLU A 358 17.46 -33.80 -23.14
N VAL A 359 18.63 -33.83 -22.51
CA VAL A 359 18.94 -33.07 -21.29
C VAL A 359 20.29 -32.38 -21.45
N SER A 360 20.34 -31.11 -21.08
CA SER A 360 21.60 -30.39 -20.83
C SER A 360 21.46 -29.58 -19.55
N VAL A 361 22.45 -29.67 -18.66
CA VAL A 361 22.57 -28.78 -17.50
C VAL A 361 23.95 -28.15 -17.52
N GLU A 362 24.00 -26.84 -17.65
CA GLU A 362 25.23 -26.06 -17.84
C GLU A 362 25.33 -24.96 -16.80
N ILE A 363 26.56 -24.64 -16.38
CA ILE A 363 26.82 -23.43 -15.59
C ILE A 363 27.20 -22.33 -16.57
N VAL A 364 26.38 -21.30 -16.65
CA VAL A 364 26.54 -20.19 -17.59
C VAL A 364 26.57 -18.87 -16.86
N ASP A 365 27.14 -17.84 -17.50
CA ASP A 365 26.82 -16.47 -17.09
C ASP A 365 25.34 -16.21 -17.35
N ASN A 366 24.70 -15.52 -16.42
CA ASN A 366 23.30 -15.15 -16.52
C ASN A 366 23.05 -14.44 -17.87
N PRO A 367 22.12 -14.91 -18.72
CA PRO A 367 21.74 -14.16 -19.92
C PRO A 367 20.96 -12.90 -19.51
N ASP A 368 20.66 -11.98 -20.43
CA ASP A 368 19.69 -10.92 -20.10
C ASP A 368 18.27 -11.51 -20.01
N LEU A 369 17.81 -11.77 -18.78
CA LEU A 369 16.48 -12.35 -18.54
C LEU A 369 15.34 -11.33 -18.69
N LYS A 370 15.62 -10.05 -18.94
CA LYS A 370 14.57 -9.09 -19.35
C LYS A 370 14.10 -9.34 -20.77
N SER A 371 14.98 -9.92 -21.59
CA SER A 371 14.73 -10.19 -22.99
C SER A 371 13.83 -11.42 -23.19
N GLU A 372 13.29 -11.54 -24.40
CA GLU A 372 12.57 -12.75 -24.83
C GLU A 372 13.49 -13.98 -24.68
N PRO A 373 12.99 -15.11 -24.14
CA PRO A 373 11.59 -15.42 -23.84
C PRO A 373 11.12 -15.17 -22.40
N PHE A 374 11.94 -14.58 -21.52
CA PHE A 374 11.67 -14.60 -20.07
C PHE A 374 10.95 -13.37 -19.54
N TYR A 375 11.22 -12.18 -20.09
CA TYR A 375 10.52 -10.94 -19.71
C TYR A 375 10.53 -10.64 -18.19
N LEU A 376 11.65 -10.92 -17.52
CA LEU A 376 11.81 -10.61 -16.10
C LEU A 376 11.98 -9.11 -15.87
N ALA A 377 11.68 -8.65 -14.65
CA ALA A 377 11.97 -7.29 -14.21
C ALA A 377 13.49 -7.04 -14.06
N SER A 378 14.28 -8.10 -13.90
CA SER A 378 15.73 -8.06 -13.68
C SER A 378 16.47 -8.80 -14.80
N SER A 379 17.65 -8.29 -15.19
CA SER A 379 18.52 -8.99 -16.15
C SER A 379 19.14 -10.24 -15.56
N GLY A 380 19.42 -10.23 -14.25
CA GLY A 380 20.00 -11.36 -13.52
C GLY A 380 19.19 -11.84 -12.32
N ILE A 381 19.52 -13.03 -11.83
CA ILE A 381 18.93 -13.66 -10.63
C ILE A 381 19.97 -13.97 -9.53
N SER A 382 21.18 -13.43 -9.61
CA SER A 382 22.26 -13.67 -8.65
C SER A 382 22.34 -12.59 -7.54
N GLY A 383 23.16 -12.86 -6.53
CA GLY A 383 23.40 -11.99 -5.37
C GLY A 383 22.53 -12.34 -4.17
N ASN A 384 23.13 -12.93 -3.14
CA ASN A 384 22.50 -13.32 -1.86
C ASN A 384 21.14 -14.06 -1.99
N PRO A 385 21.01 -15.05 -2.89
CA PRO A 385 19.71 -15.68 -3.19
C PRO A 385 19.05 -16.30 -1.94
N LEU A 386 17.75 -16.08 -1.75
CA LEU A 386 16.92 -16.62 -0.67
C LEU A 386 15.61 -17.19 -1.23
N ILE A 387 15.00 -18.09 -0.48
CA ILE A 387 13.58 -18.43 -0.64
C ILE A 387 12.79 -17.72 0.46
N ILE A 388 11.65 -17.13 0.12
CA ILE A 388 10.67 -16.60 1.07
C ILE A 388 9.43 -17.48 0.99
N GLU A 389 8.95 -17.95 2.13
CA GLU A 389 7.63 -18.53 2.28
C GLU A 389 6.84 -17.67 3.25
N TYR A 390 5.78 -17.02 2.75
CA TYR A 390 4.91 -16.17 3.56
C TYR A 390 3.53 -16.81 3.70
N GLY A 391 2.89 -16.56 4.85
CA GLY A 391 1.54 -17.03 5.12
C GLY A 391 1.43 -18.54 5.29
N ASN A 392 0.21 -19.07 5.08
CA ASN A 392 -0.13 -20.47 5.30
C ASN A 392 -1.35 -20.88 4.46
N ASP A 393 -1.43 -22.15 4.05
CA ASP A 393 -2.63 -22.74 3.44
C ASP A 393 -3.86 -22.59 4.34
N ASP A 394 -3.67 -22.57 5.66
CA ASP A 394 -4.72 -22.30 6.66
C ASP A 394 -5.35 -20.90 6.54
N TYR A 395 -4.73 -19.97 5.79
CA TYR A 395 -5.28 -18.65 5.51
C TYR A 395 -6.18 -18.65 4.27
N LEU A 396 -6.06 -19.66 3.42
CA LEU A 396 -6.97 -19.87 2.30
C LEU A 396 -8.10 -20.86 2.66
N LEU A 397 -7.77 -21.89 3.45
CA LEU A 397 -8.63 -23.03 3.74
C LEU A 397 -8.78 -23.26 5.26
N PRO A 398 -9.90 -23.84 5.74
CA PRO A 398 -11.07 -24.25 4.95
C PRO A 398 -11.96 -23.07 4.52
N LEU A 399 -11.83 -21.92 5.19
CA LEU A 399 -12.41 -20.65 4.79
C LEU A 399 -11.31 -19.59 4.77
N VAL A 400 -11.41 -18.68 3.80
CA VAL A 400 -10.40 -17.63 3.61
C VAL A 400 -10.35 -16.66 4.79
N ASP A 401 -9.15 -16.37 5.28
CA ASP A 401 -8.85 -15.23 6.14
C ASP A 401 -8.45 -14.03 5.28
N LYS A 402 -9.44 -13.21 4.92
CA LYS A 402 -9.22 -12.00 4.10
C LYS A 402 -8.39 -10.90 4.79
N SER A 403 -8.01 -11.07 6.06
CA SER A 403 -7.08 -10.14 6.73
C SER A 403 -5.61 -10.38 6.36
N LYS A 404 -5.32 -11.47 5.65
CA LYS A 404 -3.96 -11.88 5.31
C LYS A 404 -3.53 -11.32 3.96
N VAL A 405 -3.23 -10.02 3.95
CA VAL A 405 -2.66 -9.33 2.79
C VAL A 405 -1.28 -8.79 3.19
N TYR A 406 -0.29 -8.96 2.32
CA TYR A 406 1.11 -8.68 2.59
C TYR A 406 1.63 -7.67 1.57
N ASN A 407 2.24 -6.57 2.01
CA ASN A 407 2.96 -5.69 1.10
C ASN A 407 4.42 -6.17 0.96
N LEU A 408 4.78 -6.74 -0.20
CA LEU A 408 6.05 -7.44 -0.38
C LEU A 408 7.27 -6.53 -0.19
N ILE A 409 7.22 -5.27 -0.65
CA ILE A 409 8.39 -4.37 -0.57
C ILE A 409 8.78 -4.08 0.88
N PRO A 410 7.93 -3.45 1.71
CA PRO A 410 8.31 -3.14 3.08
C PRO A 410 8.54 -4.42 3.89
N THR A 411 7.84 -5.52 3.60
CA THR A 411 8.11 -6.84 4.21
C THR A 411 9.53 -7.33 3.92
N ILE A 412 9.99 -7.25 2.68
CA ILE A 412 11.36 -7.65 2.31
C ILE A 412 12.41 -6.68 2.90
N ARG A 413 12.07 -5.40 3.05
CA ARG A 413 12.95 -4.40 3.66
C ARG A 413 13.22 -4.65 5.14
N GLU A 414 12.35 -5.38 5.83
CA GLU A 414 12.61 -5.81 7.21
C GLU A 414 13.66 -6.94 7.30
N ILE A 415 13.96 -7.63 6.19
CA ILE A 415 15.01 -8.66 6.15
C ILE A 415 16.37 -7.97 6.13
N GLU A 416 17.19 -8.19 7.16
CA GLU A 416 18.47 -7.48 7.38
C GLU A 416 19.38 -7.47 6.13
N THR A 417 19.43 -8.58 5.38
CA THR A 417 20.25 -8.69 4.17
C THR A 417 19.83 -7.72 3.05
N TYR A 418 18.56 -7.33 3.01
CA TYR A 418 17.94 -6.58 1.91
C TYR A 418 17.43 -5.19 2.30
N LYS A 419 17.47 -4.84 3.59
CA LYS A 419 17.06 -3.53 4.12
C LYS A 419 17.54 -2.35 3.27
N GLU A 420 18.83 -2.34 2.94
CA GLU A 420 19.49 -1.24 2.23
C GLU A 420 20.01 -1.59 0.83
N LYS A 421 19.46 -2.63 0.18
CA LYS A 421 19.94 -3.13 -1.12
C LYS A 421 18.91 -3.05 -2.24
N ASN A 422 19.36 -3.19 -3.48
CA ASN A 422 18.45 -3.57 -4.56
C ASN A 422 17.99 -5.01 -4.31
N PHE A 423 16.76 -5.34 -4.68
CA PHE A 423 16.31 -6.72 -4.69
C PHE A 423 15.44 -7.02 -5.90
N TYR A 424 15.52 -8.25 -6.36
CA TYR A 424 14.66 -8.86 -7.36
C TYR A 424 13.90 -10.00 -6.70
N VAL A 425 12.58 -10.02 -6.89
CA VAL A 425 11.71 -11.06 -6.37
C VAL A 425 10.93 -11.69 -7.51
N CYS A 426 10.87 -13.02 -7.54
CA CYS A 426 9.96 -13.74 -8.41
C CYS A 426 9.37 -14.99 -7.76
N GLY A 427 8.16 -15.37 -8.14
CA GLY A 427 7.58 -16.62 -7.64
C GLY A 427 6.07 -16.67 -7.74
N ALA A 428 5.49 -17.48 -6.86
CA ALA A 428 4.10 -17.90 -6.88
C ALA A 428 3.41 -17.61 -5.55
N GLY A 429 2.11 -17.36 -5.57
CA GLY A 429 1.28 -17.19 -4.37
C GLY A 429 -0.13 -16.73 -4.73
N ALA A 430 -0.98 -16.52 -3.73
CA ALA A 430 -2.27 -15.89 -4.01
C ALA A 430 -2.07 -14.39 -4.31
N GLY A 431 -2.78 -13.90 -5.33
CA GLY A 431 -2.70 -12.52 -5.78
C GLY A 431 -3.43 -11.54 -4.86
N PRO A 432 -3.23 -10.23 -5.04
CA PRO A 432 -3.86 -9.20 -4.22
C PRO A 432 -5.36 -9.08 -4.55
N PHE A 433 -6.17 -9.96 -3.98
CA PHE A 433 -7.62 -9.98 -4.18
C PHE A 433 -8.32 -8.63 -3.89
N PRO A 434 -7.84 -7.73 -3.00
CA PRO A 434 -8.47 -6.41 -2.83
C PRO A 434 -8.44 -5.55 -4.09
N LEU A 435 -7.49 -5.75 -5.01
CA LEU A 435 -7.40 -4.96 -6.25
C LEU A 435 -8.55 -5.25 -7.23
N TYR A 436 -9.10 -6.47 -7.17
CA TYR A 436 -10.02 -6.98 -8.18
C TYR A 436 -11.33 -7.54 -7.60
N ASP A 437 -11.50 -7.47 -6.28
CA ASP A 437 -12.59 -8.09 -5.52
C ASP A 437 -12.81 -9.57 -5.87
N GLN A 438 -11.70 -10.28 -6.13
CA GLN A 438 -11.71 -11.67 -6.58
C GLN A 438 -10.39 -12.34 -6.23
N ASN A 439 -10.46 -13.63 -5.89
CA ASN A 439 -9.27 -14.46 -5.73
C ASN A 439 -8.54 -14.65 -7.06
N CYS A 440 -7.22 -14.80 -7.02
CA CYS A 440 -6.42 -14.98 -8.22
C CYS A 440 -5.05 -15.58 -7.90
N GLU A 441 -4.41 -16.16 -8.93
CA GLU A 441 -3.02 -16.58 -8.87
C GLU A 441 -2.11 -15.37 -9.03
N GLY A 442 -1.24 -15.09 -8.07
CA GLY A 442 -0.20 -14.08 -8.15
C GLY A 442 1.07 -14.64 -8.79
N ILE A 443 1.53 -14.00 -9.87
CA ILE A 443 2.77 -14.35 -10.58
C ILE A 443 3.76 -13.20 -10.38
N TYR A 444 4.56 -13.28 -9.32
CA TYR A 444 5.41 -12.19 -8.88
C TYR A 444 6.70 -12.13 -9.70
N ASN A 445 7.06 -10.93 -10.16
CA ASN A 445 8.23 -10.64 -10.98
C ASN A 445 8.57 -9.15 -10.87
N MET A 446 9.38 -8.76 -9.90
CA MET A 446 9.59 -7.36 -9.56
C MET A 446 11.03 -7.07 -9.17
N LYS A 447 11.59 -5.97 -9.67
CA LYS A 447 12.86 -5.40 -9.25
C LYS A 447 12.61 -4.11 -8.48
N VAL A 448 13.23 -4.00 -7.31
CA VAL A 448 13.16 -2.81 -6.46
C VAL A 448 14.55 -2.28 -6.24
N PHE A 449 14.75 -1.01 -6.54
CA PHE A 449 16.00 -0.31 -6.36
C PHE A 449 16.06 0.33 -4.99
N LYS A 450 17.27 0.53 -4.46
CA LYS A 450 17.51 1.14 -3.15
C LYS A 450 16.85 2.52 -3.01
N ASN A 451 16.80 3.28 -4.10
CA ASN A 451 16.17 4.60 -4.15
C ASN A 451 14.62 4.55 -4.19
N GLY A 452 14.01 3.39 -4.01
CA GLY A 452 12.56 3.21 -4.06
C GLY A 452 11.95 3.06 -5.46
N THR A 453 12.76 3.14 -6.54
CA THR A 453 12.25 2.87 -7.89
C THR A 453 11.84 1.40 -8.01
N ILE A 454 10.72 1.14 -8.70
CA ILE A 454 10.16 -0.20 -8.90
C ILE A 454 10.01 -0.47 -10.39
N ASP A 455 10.50 -1.62 -10.85
CA ASP A 455 10.15 -2.22 -12.15
C ASP A 455 9.31 -3.47 -11.85
N ASN A 456 7.99 -3.34 -11.94
CA ASN A 456 7.06 -4.44 -11.65
C ASN A 456 6.54 -5.06 -12.96
N GLN A 457 6.92 -6.30 -13.19
CA GLN A 457 6.50 -7.15 -14.30
C GLN A 457 5.59 -8.30 -13.81
N SER A 458 5.03 -8.17 -12.61
CA SER A 458 4.15 -9.17 -12.02
C SER A 458 2.81 -9.23 -12.77
N HIS A 459 2.20 -10.41 -12.74
CA HIS A 459 0.89 -10.67 -13.33
C HIS A 459 -0.02 -11.31 -12.28
N ILE A 460 -1.33 -11.30 -12.56
CA ILE A 460 -2.29 -12.20 -11.93
C ILE A 460 -2.96 -13.06 -12.99
N ALA A 461 -3.43 -14.25 -12.61
CA ALA A 461 -4.35 -15.04 -13.41
C ALA A 461 -5.64 -15.29 -12.61
N ARG A 462 -6.82 -15.06 -13.22
CA ARG A 462 -8.12 -15.23 -12.57
C ARG A 462 -9.17 -15.80 -13.51
N THR A 463 -10.23 -16.37 -12.93
CA THR A 463 -11.41 -16.81 -13.69
C THR A 463 -12.19 -15.61 -14.24
N GLN A 464 -12.61 -15.70 -15.51
CA GLN A 464 -13.45 -14.72 -16.19
C GLN A 464 -14.51 -15.46 -17.03
N GLY A 465 -15.77 -15.41 -16.59
CA GLY A 465 -16.84 -16.18 -17.24
C GLY A 465 -16.53 -17.68 -17.21
N SER A 466 -16.50 -18.32 -18.38
CA SER A 466 -16.12 -19.74 -18.53
C SER A 466 -14.64 -19.95 -18.84
N GLY A 467 -13.81 -18.90 -18.82
CA GLY A 467 -12.39 -18.97 -19.16
C GLY A 467 -11.51 -18.32 -18.11
N THR A 468 -10.26 -18.04 -18.48
CA THR A 468 -9.27 -17.38 -17.64
C THR A 468 -8.74 -16.14 -18.32
N GLU A 469 -8.33 -15.15 -17.53
CA GLU A 469 -7.53 -14.03 -18.01
C GLU A 469 -6.26 -13.86 -17.18
N THR A 470 -5.20 -13.43 -17.85
CA THR A 470 -3.94 -13.04 -17.21
C THR A 470 -3.74 -11.54 -17.39
N LEU A 471 -3.57 -10.81 -16.29
CA LEU A 471 -3.46 -9.36 -16.27
C LEU A 471 -2.14 -8.94 -15.66
N LYS A 472 -1.48 -7.93 -16.24
CA LYS A 472 -0.30 -7.33 -15.64
C LYS A 472 -0.72 -6.44 -14.46
N LEU A 473 0.00 -6.53 -13.35
CA LEU A 473 -0.22 -5.66 -12.19
C LEU A 473 0.27 -4.22 -12.44
N PRO A 474 -0.40 -3.20 -11.85
CA PRO A 474 0.12 -1.83 -11.81
C PRO A 474 1.53 -1.76 -11.21
N ASN A 475 2.34 -0.79 -11.64
CA ASN A 475 3.74 -0.74 -11.21
C ASN A 475 3.93 -0.59 -9.69
N ASN A 476 3.00 0.12 -9.04
CA ASN A 476 2.96 0.36 -7.61
C ASN A 476 2.17 -0.70 -6.82
N GLU A 477 1.57 -1.70 -7.48
CA GLU A 477 0.88 -2.78 -6.79
C GLU A 477 1.89 -3.84 -6.37
N THR A 478 2.25 -3.83 -5.09
CA THR A 478 3.30 -4.68 -4.51
C THR A 478 2.74 -5.67 -3.51
N ARG A 479 1.41 -5.74 -3.39
CA ARG A 479 0.76 -6.63 -2.45
C ARG A 479 0.65 -8.05 -2.98
N ALA A 480 0.63 -8.96 -2.02
CA ALA A 480 0.33 -10.36 -2.15
C ALA A 480 -0.67 -10.77 -1.07
N ALA A 481 -1.24 -11.96 -1.13
CA ALA A 481 -2.21 -12.38 -0.12
C ALA A 481 -2.06 -13.84 0.26
N LEU A 482 -2.60 -14.19 1.43
CA LEU A 482 -2.82 -15.53 1.99
C LEU A 482 -1.56 -16.38 2.18
N LEU A 483 -0.91 -16.74 1.08
CA LEU A 483 0.26 -17.59 1.05
C LEU A 483 1.06 -17.39 -0.23
N GLY A 484 2.37 -17.66 -0.15
CA GLY A 484 3.17 -17.79 -1.35
C GLY A 484 4.63 -18.15 -1.08
N ASN A 485 5.30 -18.50 -2.18
CA ASN A 485 6.68 -18.96 -2.21
C ASN A 485 7.42 -18.14 -3.27
N LEU A 486 8.38 -17.34 -2.82
CA LEU A 486 9.16 -16.43 -3.64
C LEU A 486 10.63 -16.82 -3.62
N PHE A 487 11.31 -16.58 -4.73
CA PHE A 487 12.75 -16.52 -4.83
C PHE A 487 13.18 -15.05 -4.82
N LEU A 488 14.08 -14.70 -3.91
CA LEU A 488 14.63 -13.36 -3.75
C LEU A 488 16.12 -13.37 -4.10
N SER A 489 16.59 -12.36 -4.80
CA SER A 489 18.03 -12.09 -4.96
C SER A 489 18.29 -10.59 -5.06
N GLU A 490 19.54 -10.17 -5.20
CA GLU A 490 19.84 -8.78 -5.58
C GLU A 490 19.52 -8.53 -7.06
N GLY A 491 19.31 -9.58 -7.86
CA GLY A 491 19.08 -9.54 -9.29
C GLY A 491 20.29 -9.05 -10.08
N ASN A 492 21.49 -9.43 -9.64
CA ASN A 492 22.75 -9.12 -10.31
C ASN A 492 23.09 -10.19 -11.34
N ASP A 493 24.04 -9.89 -12.21
CA ASP A 493 24.68 -10.89 -13.05
C ASP A 493 25.49 -11.87 -12.19
N GLY A 494 25.71 -13.08 -12.70
CA GLY A 494 26.45 -14.12 -12.01
C GLY A 494 26.36 -15.47 -12.72
N LYS A 495 26.96 -16.49 -12.13
CA LYS A 495 26.84 -17.87 -12.63
C LYS A 495 25.51 -18.47 -12.18
N VAL A 496 24.82 -19.11 -13.11
CA VAL A 496 23.52 -19.77 -12.89
C VAL A 496 23.47 -21.12 -13.61
N LEU A 497 22.54 -21.98 -13.22
CA LEU A 497 22.27 -23.25 -13.89
C LEU A 497 21.31 -23.01 -15.05
N LYS A 498 21.78 -23.25 -16.28
CA LYS A 498 20.91 -23.36 -17.45
C LYS A 498 20.49 -24.82 -17.59
N VAL A 499 19.19 -25.07 -17.57
CA VAL A 499 18.60 -26.41 -17.65
C VAL A 499 17.77 -26.49 -18.92
N ILE A 500 18.10 -27.43 -19.80
CA ILE A 500 17.29 -27.77 -20.98
C ILE A 500 16.84 -29.22 -20.81
N ALA A 501 15.53 -29.46 -21.00
CA ALA A 501 14.97 -30.80 -20.98
C ALA A 501 13.88 -30.92 -22.06
N LYS A 502 13.91 -31.97 -22.87
CA LYS A 502 12.94 -32.20 -23.94
C LYS A 502 12.48 -33.64 -24.00
N ASN A 503 11.26 -33.81 -24.53
CA ASN A 503 10.63 -35.10 -24.79
C ASN A 503 10.63 -35.96 -23.51
N ARG A 504 9.67 -35.68 -22.62
CA ARG A 504 9.52 -36.37 -21.35
C ARG A 504 9.19 -37.84 -21.61
N THR A 505 9.95 -38.75 -21.03
CA THR A 505 9.80 -40.20 -21.13
C THR A 505 9.46 -40.86 -19.79
N GLY A 506 9.75 -40.19 -18.69
CA GLY A 506 9.41 -40.65 -17.34
C GLY A 506 8.12 -40.04 -16.80
N GLU A 507 7.75 -40.47 -15.59
CA GLU A 507 6.53 -40.03 -14.92
C GLU A 507 6.65 -38.60 -14.37
N GLU A 508 7.86 -38.19 -13.98
CA GLU A 508 8.07 -36.93 -13.27
C GLU A 508 8.13 -35.73 -14.21
N ASN A 509 7.36 -34.69 -13.88
CA ASN A 509 7.42 -33.42 -14.60
C ASN A 509 8.78 -32.72 -14.39
N PHE A 510 9.03 -31.65 -15.14
CA PHE A 510 10.30 -30.92 -15.15
C PHE A 510 10.80 -30.50 -13.75
N ILE A 511 9.92 -29.96 -12.91
CA ILE A 511 10.27 -29.50 -11.56
C ILE A 511 10.39 -30.69 -10.60
N SER A 512 9.46 -31.65 -10.65
CA SER A 512 9.51 -32.83 -9.80
C SER A 512 10.76 -33.67 -10.03
N ALA A 513 11.19 -33.86 -11.28
CA ALA A 513 12.41 -34.59 -11.62
C ALA A 513 13.65 -33.96 -10.99
N MET A 514 13.79 -32.63 -11.09
CA MET A 514 14.89 -31.89 -10.46
C MET A 514 14.84 -31.99 -8.93
N ARG A 515 13.67 -31.75 -8.33
CA ARG A 515 13.49 -31.79 -6.88
C ARG A 515 13.79 -33.18 -6.31
N LEU A 516 13.22 -34.23 -6.89
CA LEU A 516 13.43 -35.61 -6.45
C LEU A 516 14.90 -36.03 -6.57
N GLY A 517 15.59 -35.60 -7.63
CA GLY A 517 17.04 -35.81 -7.75
C GLY A 517 17.83 -35.22 -6.59
N LEU A 518 17.47 -34.01 -6.14
CA LEU A 518 18.07 -33.40 -4.95
C LEU A 518 17.67 -34.17 -3.68
N SER A 519 16.42 -34.62 -3.57
CA SER A 519 15.95 -35.41 -2.42
C SER A 519 16.67 -36.77 -2.30
N GLU A 520 16.98 -37.41 -3.42
CA GLU A 520 17.74 -38.66 -3.44
C GLU A 520 19.20 -38.46 -3.02
N LYS A 521 19.76 -37.28 -3.29
CA LYS A 521 21.18 -36.97 -3.07
C LYS A 521 21.46 -36.45 -1.66
N TYR A 522 20.64 -35.56 -1.14
CA TYR A 522 20.85 -34.85 0.12
C TYR A 522 19.91 -35.38 1.19
N SER A 523 20.29 -35.29 2.46
CA SER A 523 19.40 -35.69 3.57
C SER A 523 18.38 -34.61 3.94
N GLU A 524 17.44 -34.91 4.85
CA GLU A 524 16.50 -33.93 5.43
C GLU A 524 17.21 -32.83 6.25
N ASP A 525 18.39 -33.13 6.78
CA ASP A 525 19.25 -32.15 7.48
C ASP A 525 20.02 -31.25 6.49
N GLU A 526 20.11 -31.66 5.22
CA GLU A 526 20.84 -30.98 4.16
C GLU A 526 19.88 -30.41 3.11
N VAL A 527 18.87 -29.65 3.54
CA VAL A 527 17.87 -29.11 2.63
C VAL A 527 18.50 -28.14 1.63
N VAL A 528 18.33 -28.44 0.35
CA VAL A 528 18.78 -27.61 -0.78
C VAL A 528 17.56 -26.94 -1.38
N GLY A 529 17.60 -25.61 -1.52
CA GLY A 529 16.56 -24.82 -2.16
C GLY A 529 17.06 -24.19 -3.46
N LEU A 530 16.27 -24.27 -4.52
CA LEU A 530 16.52 -23.59 -5.79
C LEU A 530 15.33 -22.71 -6.16
N GLY A 531 15.59 -21.60 -6.83
CA GLY A 531 14.55 -20.79 -7.45
C GLY A 531 15.03 -20.10 -8.72
N GLY A 532 14.08 -19.55 -9.47
CA GLY A 532 14.36 -18.90 -10.73
C GLY A 532 13.18 -18.98 -11.69
N VAL A 533 13.50 -19.13 -12.98
CA VAL A 533 12.54 -19.08 -14.08
C VAL A 533 12.73 -20.27 -15.02
N PHE A 534 11.66 -20.74 -15.64
CA PHE A 534 11.75 -21.52 -16.87
C PHE A 534 10.71 -21.10 -17.89
N VAL A 535 10.98 -21.39 -19.15
CA VAL A 535 10.02 -21.30 -20.24
C VAL A 535 9.74 -22.71 -20.77
N MET A 536 8.47 -23.09 -20.84
CA MET A 536 8.02 -24.22 -21.64
C MET A 536 7.82 -23.71 -23.07
N LYS A 537 8.76 -24.02 -23.96
CA LYS A 537 8.81 -23.52 -25.35
C LYS A 537 7.85 -24.26 -26.28
N LYS A 538 7.56 -25.53 -25.99
CA LYS A 538 6.62 -26.37 -26.73
C LYS A 538 5.83 -27.24 -25.77
N GLY A 539 4.67 -27.68 -26.24
CA GLY A 539 3.77 -28.55 -25.50
C GLY A 539 2.59 -27.81 -24.88
N ILE A 540 1.86 -28.51 -24.04
CA ILE A 540 0.67 -28.05 -23.33
C ILE A 540 0.85 -28.42 -21.86
N ALA A 541 0.51 -27.52 -20.94
CA ALA A 541 0.56 -27.75 -19.51
C ALA A 541 -0.83 -27.79 -18.89
N ASN A 542 -1.00 -28.68 -17.92
CA ASN A 542 -2.12 -28.64 -16.99
C ASN A 542 -1.85 -27.53 -15.96
N ILE A 543 -2.73 -26.54 -15.94
CA ILE A 543 -2.64 -25.35 -15.09
C ILE A 543 -3.97 -25.16 -14.38
N HIS A 544 -3.93 -24.80 -13.10
CA HIS A 544 -5.13 -24.36 -12.40
C HIS A 544 -5.14 -22.84 -12.20
N VAL A 545 -6.35 -22.31 -12.06
CA VAL A 545 -6.61 -20.95 -11.60
C VAL A 545 -7.67 -21.03 -10.51
N MET A 546 -7.39 -20.43 -9.36
CA MET A 546 -8.34 -20.29 -8.28
C MET A 546 -9.59 -19.52 -8.74
N ASP A 547 -10.76 -20.06 -8.43
CA ASP A 547 -12.02 -19.35 -8.62
C ASP A 547 -12.26 -18.36 -7.46
N ARG A 548 -13.39 -17.65 -7.49
CA ARG A 548 -13.88 -16.83 -6.38
C ARG A 548 -13.84 -17.62 -5.07
N PHE A 549 -13.54 -16.92 -3.97
CA PHE A 549 -13.50 -17.54 -2.64
C PHE A 549 -14.79 -18.32 -2.37
N SER A 550 -14.64 -19.55 -1.89
CA SER A 550 -15.77 -20.38 -1.52
C SER A 550 -16.54 -19.75 -0.35
N GLU A 551 -17.87 -19.72 -0.45
CA GLU A 551 -18.76 -19.35 0.65
C GLU A 551 -18.90 -20.49 1.68
N ASN A 552 -18.58 -21.73 1.28
CA ASN A 552 -18.62 -22.90 2.13
C ASN A 552 -17.21 -23.39 2.48
N PRO A 553 -16.99 -23.96 3.69
CA PRO A 553 -15.69 -24.50 4.06
C PRO A 553 -15.25 -25.63 3.11
N ILE A 554 -14.02 -25.57 2.61
CA ILE A 554 -13.37 -26.64 1.84
C ILE A 554 -12.52 -27.46 2.80
N ASN A 555 -12.95 -28.68 3.11
CA ASN A 555 -12.36 -29.53 4.15
C ASN A 555 -11.68 -30.79 3.59
N THR A 556 -11.77 -31.04 2.29
CA THR A 556 -11.22 -32.23 1.64
C THR A 556 -10.54 -31.91 0.31
N ASP A 557 -9.58 -32.74 -0.09
CA ASP A 557 -8.90 -32.58 -1.39
C ASP A 557 -9.87 -32.67 -2.57
N GLU A 558 -10.94 -33.46 -2.44
CA GLU A 558 -12.00 -33.54 -3.46
C GLU A 558 -12.74 -32.21 -3.59
N GLU A 559 -13.14 -31.59 -2.48
CA GLU A 559 -13.76 -30.26 -2.48
C GLU A 559 -12.81 -29.19 -3.03
N LEU A 560 -11.53 -29.26 -2.69
CA LEU A 560 -10.52 -28.34 -3.20
C LEU A 560 -10.36 -28.48 -4.71
N ASN A 561 -10.21 -29.71 -5.21
CA ASN A 561 -10.08 -29.98 -6.64
C ASN A 561 -11.33 -29.59 -7.43
N ASN A 562 -12.52 -29.69 -6.83
CA ASN A 562 -13.77 -29.25 -7.44
C ASN A 562 -13.91 -27.73 -7.46
N TRP A 563 -13.29 -27.01 -6.52
CA TRP A 563 -13.27 -25.55 -6.47
C TRP A 563 -12.23 -24.95 -7.40
N LEU A 564 -11.08 -25.60 -7.59
CA LEU A 564 -10.05 -25.18 -8.53
C LEU A 564 -10.51 -25.39 -9.98
N THR A 565 -10.23 -24.41 -10.85
CA THR A 565 -10.53 -24.55 -12.28
C THR A 565 -9.26 -24.94 -13.04
N PHE A 566 -9.27 -26.12 -13.68
CA PHE A 566 -8.13 -26.65 -14.43
C PHE A 566 -8.26 -26.40 -15.94
N HIS A 567 -7.13 -26.09 -16.57
CA HIS A 567 -7.01 -25.76 -17.98
C HIS A 567 -5.78 -26.42 -18.60
N GLU A 568 -5.91 -26.80 -19.86
CA GLU A 568 -4.78 -27.16 -20.71
C GLU A 568 -4.32 -25.93 -21.49
N MET A 569 -3.16 -25.37 -21.15
CA MET A 569 -2.66 -24.15 -21.77
C MET A 569 -1.39 -24.44 -22.60
N PRO A 570 -1.36 -24.06 -23.89
CA PRO A 570 -0.22 -24.26 -24.76
C PRO A 570 0.95 -23.31 -24.43
N ALA A 571 2.15 -23.78 -24.75
CA ALA A 571 3.37 -22.98 -24.83
C ALA A 571 3.27 -21.83 -25.87
N PRO A 572 4.09 -20.76 -25.73
CA PRO A 572 5.09 -20.55 -24.69
C PRO A 572 4.52 -20.11 -23.33
N LEU A 573 4.95 -20.78 -22.25
CA LEU A 573 4.59 -20.45 -20.87
C LEU A 573 5.85 -20.15 -20.06
N ILE A 574 5.93 -18.98 -19.44
CA ILE A 574 7.02 -18.56 -18.56
C ILE A 574 6.58 -18.80 -17.12
N ALA A 575 7.31 -19.62 -16.39
CA ALA A 575 7.00 -20.01 -15.02
C ALA A 575 8.07 -19.52 -14.03
N LEU A 576 7.62 -18.99 -12.90
CA LEU A 576 8.42 -18.39 -11.85
C LEU A 576 8.13 -19.08 -10.53
N GLY A 577 9.17 -19.40 -9.76
CA GLY A 577 8.98 -20.14 -8.53
C GLY A 577 10.26 -20.65 -7.90
N ASN A 578 10.07 -21.56 -6.95
CA ASN A 578 11.14 -22.23 -6.24
C ASN A 578 10.71 -23.65 -5.84
N PHE A 579 11.71 -24.44 -5.44
CA PHE A 579 11.53 -25.78 -4.90
C PHE A 579 12.62 -26.11 -3.88
N VAL A 580 12.30 -27.00 -2.96
CA VAL A 580 13.21 -27.50 -1.91
C VAL A 580 13.28 -29.03 -1.94
N SER A 581 14.46 -29.58 -1.65
CA SER A 581 14.67 -31.03 -1.66
C SER A 581 13.81 -31.76 -0.62
N HIS A 582 13.70 -31.22 0.59
CA HIS A 582 12.96 -31.82 1.69
C HIS A 582 12.03 -30.83 2.38
N GLN A 583 10.97 -31.38 2.96
CA GLN A 583 10.22 -30.69 4.00
C GLN A 583 11.05 -30.72 5.28
N THR A 584 11.16 -29.56 5.91
CA THR A 584 11.76 -29.43 7.24
C THR A 584 10.66 -29.45 8.30
N ASP A 585 11.00 -29.35 9.58
CA ASP A 585 10.05 -29.11 10.68
C ASP A 585 9.10 -27.92 10.41
N PHE A 586 9.51 -27.02 9.52
CA PHE A 586 8.73 -25.86 9.10
C PHE A 586 7.64 -26.19 8.06
N LYS A 587 7.45 -27.44 7.65
CA LYS A 587 6.44 -27.87 6.65
C LYS A 587 6.47 -27.01 5.40
N LEU A 588 7.63 -26.93 4.75
CA LEU A 588 7.82 -26.13 3.54
C LEU A 588 6.99 -26.68 2.38
N ARG A 589 6.56 -25.83 1.45
CA ARG A 589 6.01 -26.31 0.19
C ARG A 589 7.14 -26.84 -0.70
N TYR A 590 7.04 -28.08 -1.17
CA TYR A 590 8.10 -28.74 -1.95
C TYR A 590 8.47 -27.99 -3.22
N HIS A 591 7.48 -27.50 -3.95
CA HIS A 591 7.65 -26.64 -5.10
C HIS A 591 6.39 -25.82 -5.33
N HIS A 592 6.56 -24.63 -5.88
CA HIS A 592 5.45 -23.75 -6.22
C HIS A 592 5.84 -22.85 -7.38
N PHE A 593 5.18 -23.05 -8.53
CA PHE A 593 5.44 -22.30 -9.75
C PHE A 593 4.14 -21.80 -10.35
N HIS A 594 4.08 -20.49 -10.57
CA HIS A 594 3.03 -19.86 -11.34
C HIS A 594 3.59 -19.40 -12.68
N CYS A 595 2.76 -19.37 -13.70
CA CYS A 595 3.16 -19.04 -15.05
C CYS A 595 2.31 -17.94 -15.69
N PHE A 596 2.88 -17.31 -16.72
CA PHE A 596 2.23 -16.33 -17.57
C PHE A 596 2.73 -16.47 -19.01
N SER A 597 2.08 -15.79 -19.95
CA SER A 597 2.45 -15.80 -21.37
C SER A 597 2.07 -14.49 -22.05
N LYS A 598 2.61 -14.26 -23.25
CA LYS A 598 2.23 -13.11 -24.11
C LYS A 598 0.86 -13.29 -24.79
N HIS A 599 0.28 -14.48 -24.72
CA HIS A 599 -1.05 -14.80 -25.27
C HIS A 599 -2.07 -15.05 -24.14
N ASN A 600 -1.94 -14.33 -23.02
CA ASN A 600 -2.92 -14.25 -21.92
C ASN A 600 -3.27 -15.57 -21.21
N HIS A 601 -2.42 -16.58 -21.30
CA HIS A 601 -2.45 -17.78 -20.46
C HIS A 601 -1.56 -17.61 -19.23
N GLY A 602 -2.01 -18.15 -18.11
CA GLY A 602 -1.29 -18.10 -16.84
C GLY A 602 -2.07 -18.77 -15.73
N GLY A 603 -1.40 -18.96 -14.59
CA GLY A 603 -1.94 -19.64 -13.42
C GLY A 603 -0.91 -20.57 -12.76
N HIS A 604 -1.38 -21.47 -11.92
CA HIS A 604 -0.54 -22.44 -11.21
C HIS A 604 -0.16 -23.62 -12.10
N TYR A 605 1.13 -23.82 -12.33
CA TYR A 605 1.65 -24.91 -13.16
C TYR A 605 1.69 -26.23 -12.37
N HIS A 606 1.16 -27.30 -12.98
CA HIS A 606 1.30 -28.66 -12.45
C HIS A 606 2.31 -29.50 -13.24
N TYR A 607 2.01 -29.80 -14.50
CA TYR A 607 2.80 -30.67 -15.36
C TYR A 607 2.44 -30.49 -16.83
N ASP A 608 3.34 -30.85 -17.74
CA ASP A 608 2.99 -31.02 -19.16
C ASP A 608 2.09 -32.24 -19.40
N VAL A 609 1.15 -32.09 -20.34
CA VAL A 609 0.26 -33.16 -20.82
C VAL A 609 0.65 -33.68 -22.21
N THR A 610 1.68 -33.09 -22.82
CA THR A 610 2.23 -33.50 -24.13
C THR A 610 3.70 -33.92 -24.01
N PRO A 611 3.99 -35.03 -23.30
CA PRO A 611 5.35 -35.44 -22.95
C PRO A 611 6.28 -35.56 -24.16
N ASP A 612 5.78 -36.11 -25.28
CA ASP A 612 6.60 -36.42 -26.46
C ASP A 612 7.14 -35.21 -27.22
N ILE A 613 6.60 -34.01 -26.97
CA ILE A 613 6.96 -32.78 -27.69
C ILE A 613 7.38 -31.63 -26.78
N VAL A 614 7.30 -31.82 -25.45
CA VAL A 614 7.57 -30.75 -24.51
C VAL A 614 9.03 -30.33 -24.58
N GLU A 615 9.28 -29.03 -24.55
CA GLU A 615 10.63 -28.46 -24.51
C GLU A 615 10.72 -27.41 -23.41
N TYR A 616 11.61 -27.61 -22.44
CA TYR A 616 11.86 -26.68 -21.34
C TYR A 616 13.25 -26.03 -21.48
N GLU A 617 13.32 -24.75 -21.12
CA GLU A 617 14.57 -24.05 -20.86
C GLU A 617 14.44 -23.21 -19.58
N GLY A 618 15.28 -23.45 -18.59
CA GLY A 618 15.24 -22.76 -17.30
C GLY A 618 16.58 -22.25 -16.83
N TYR A 619 16.51 -21.24 -15.97
CA TYR A 619 17.64 -20.60 -15.31
C TYR A 619 17.36 -20.58 -13.80
N PHE A 620 18.20 -21.29 -13.05
CA PHE A 620 18.03 -21.47 -11.61
C PHE A 620 19.29 -21.09 -10.85
N ASN A 621 19.08 -20.66 -9.61
CA ASN A 621 20.15 -20.40 -8.66
C ASN A 621 19.82 -21.03 -7.30
N ILE A 622 20.86 -21.33 -6.54
CA ILE A 622 20.78 -22.01 -5.25
C ILE A 622 20.47 -20.96 -4.19
N ALA A 623 19.37 -21.11 -3.46
CA ALA A 623 19.06 -20.27 -2.32
C ALA A 623 19.96 -20.62 -1.15
N GLU A 624 20.53 -19.62 -0.51
CA GLU A 624 21.43 -19.77 0.63
C GLU A 624 20.68 -19.91 1.97
N ARG A 625 19.44 -19.42 2.01
CA ARG A 625 18.59 -19.43 3.18
C ARG A 625 17.11 -19.44 2.79
N ILE A 626 16.29 -19.84 3.75
CA ILE A 626 14.83 -19.78 3.69
C ILE A 626 14.35 -18.80 4.77
N ILE A 627 13.49 -17.87 4.37
CA ILE A 627 12.84 -16.90 5.24
C ILE A 627 11.37 -17.26 5.35
N LEU A 628 10.88 -17.41 6.58
CA LEU A 628 9.49 -17.74 6.88
C LEU A 628 8.82 -16.51 7.48
N ILE A 629 7.73 -16.04 6.88
CA ILE A 629 7.03 -14.81 7.29
C ILE A 629 5.59 -15.17 7.66
N ASP A 630 5.13 -14.76 8.84
CA ASP A 630 3.75 -15.00 9.31
C ASP A 630 3.33 -16.48 9.29
N LYS A 631 4.26 -17.39 9.61
CA LYS A 631 4.00 -18.83 9.63
C LYS A 631 3.65 -19.28 11.05
N SER A 632 2.45 -19.83 11.26
CA SER A 632 1.99 -20.36 12.56
C SER A 632 2.30 -21.85 12.70
N PHE A 633 2.97 -22.25 13.78
CA PHE A 633 3.34 -23.65 14.06
C PHE A 633 2.35 -24.39 14.98
N ALA A 634 1.15 -23.84 15.19
CA ALA A 634 0.15 -24.52 16.00
C ALA A 634 -0.18 -25.87 15.35
N ALA A 635 -0.22 -26.95 16.15
CA ALA A 635 -0.57 -28.27 15.68
C ALA A 635 -1.98 -28.21 15.06
N SER A 636 -2.08 -28.28 13.73
CA SER A 636 -3.35 -28.30 13.03
C SER A 636 -4.16 -29.51 13.53
N SER A 637 -5.31 -29.26 14.13
CA SER A 637 -6.34 -30.29 14.37
C SER A 637 -7.17 -30.57 13.12
N SER A 638 -6.94 -29.83 12.03
CA SER A 638 -7.48 -30.15 10.71
C SER A 638 -6.68 -31.31 10.10
N PRO A 639 -7.33 -32.33 9.52
CA PRO A 639 -6.63 -33.26 8.65
C PRO A 639 -5.92 -32.41 7.60
N GLN A 640 -4.61 -32.61 7.46
CA GLN A 640 -3.83 -32.00 6.39
C GLN A 640 -4.56 -32.34 5.09
N LEU A 641 -5.12 -31.34 4.39
CA LEU A 641 -5.23 -31.43 2.94
C LEU A 641 -3.79 -31.44 2.45
N LEU A 642 -3.23 -32.64 2.45
CA LEU A 642 -1.99 -32.91 1.80
C LEU A 642 -2.35 -32.71 0.34
N VAL A 643 -1.95 -31.57 -0.26
CA VAL A 643 -1.98 -31.37 -1.71
C VAL A 643 -0.98 -32.37 -2.32
N ILE A 644 -1.32 -33.65 -2.20
CA ILE A 644 -0.79 -34.75 -2.99
C ILE A 644 -1.63 -34.64 -4.25
N ILE A 645 -1.17 -33.83 -5.18
CA ILE A 645 -1.54 -34.04 -6.56
C ILE A 645 -0.81 -35.30 -6.93
N LEU A 646 -1.51 -36.42 -6.73
CA LEU A 646 -1.05 -37.75 -7.06
C LEU A 646 -0.50 -37.71 -8.48
N SER A 647 0.74 -38.18 -8.61
CA SER A 647 1.32 -38.59 -9.88
C SER A 647 0.31 -39.45 -10.66
N ALA A 648 0.47 -39.48 -11.97
CA ALA A 648 -0.48 -39.91 -13.03
C ALA A 648 -1.18 -41.29 -12.89
N PHE A 649 -1.08 -41.98 -11.75
CA PHE A 649 -1.65 -43.29 -11.47
C PHE A 649 -3.17 -43.30 -11.22
N ILE A 650 -3.78 -42.26 -10.63
CA ILE A 650 -5.23 -42.30 -10.31
C ILE A 650 -6.12 -41.94 -11.50
N VAL A 651 -5.68 -41.04 -12.39
CA VAL A 651 -6.46 -40.69 -13.60
C VAL A 651 -6.52 -41.88 -14.59
N LYS A 652 -5.53 -42.78 -14.57
CA LYS A 652 -5.61 -44.04 -15.34
C LYS A 652 -6.51 -45.10 -14.70
N LEU A 653 -6.71 -45.11 -13.38
CA LEU A 653 -7.56 -46.11 -12.73
C LEU A 653 -9.05 -45.84 -12.95
N ILE A 654 -9.46 -44.57 -13.04
CA ILE A 654 -10.87 -44.19 -13.27
C ILE A 654 -11.30 -44.48 -14.72
N ASN A 655 -10.38 -44.36 -15.69
CA ASN A 655 -10.66 -44.71 -17.10
C ASN A 655 -10.56 -46.21 -17.42
N TYR A 656 -10.20 -47.06 -16.45
CA TYR A 656 -10.16 -48.53 -16.62
C TYR A 656 -11.31 -49.27 -15.92
N LEU A 657 -12.16 -48.54 -15.17
CA LEU A 657 -13.30 -49.09 -14.42
C LEU A 657 -14.67 -48.51 -14.85
N LEU A 658 -14.74 -47.87 -16.03
CA LEU A 658 -15.98 -47.52 -16.72
C LEU A 658 -16.09 -48.24 -18.06
#